data_AF-A0A483A8V5-F1
#
_entry.id   AF-A0A483A8V5-F1
#
_cell.length_a   1.000
_cell.length_b   1.000
_cell.length_c   1.000
_cell.angle_alpha   90.00
_cell.angle_beta   90.00
_cell.angle_gamma   90.00
#
_symmetry.space_group_name_H-M   'P 1'
#
loop_
_entity.id
_entity.type
_entity.pdbx_description
1 polymer ?
#
loop_
_entity_poly.entity_id
_entity_poly.type
_entity_poly.pdbx_seq_one_letter_code
_entity_poly.pdbx_strand_id
1 'polypeptide(L)'
;MSCFLSSIGKLWADGGLRDLLVDSGVYAGNTAELMLVGKEFNRDVRGFTLVFEALQVLFIAAFIHWCRTFDYIDQIPSAFWNALFEFHRSICDQTIETSVLLTKVEELFEDHVQPLIGKLRKWGCDASPTFKYWDMFLVAVQIMLSNVRAEREGDWSAHLMSSSKMLPYFFITNRTNYSRWMPVYILDMLELPAEIKSAFEKGEFSIRQTSGSFNGIWSDMGTEKTIIKDSKGSGGIVGITNQKSALVRWTLTRHFLASFSSAMNDRAGITSTSNTSHEEMKQTALKRDEEQVQAIVNHLNETMTDPFDIEAHPPCLMNISTGMHATREVQDSLLSAVNEGEKKCRNFVNSALSVGQSVNFYSPISKSKLKTFEHMNAKTSLKCKSGEIITGHINPEIVFRRALVLANSRDDVTIDNILSHPVGPIPVSMFHEDGTMRKSCKSDLVKQFENEVSPVLSLPDFDPSLTTYIRDGMALVQCMDAKKHRTFGDLATDYCRQLTSCFAKAHTVADVFDRYDVKDSIKSAERERRTKVTAHTKVFQVIEGRNIPDWKKFLSVKENKQALINFFGDFIVKFNQSNPLVPPGNLYYIAGSFGNPEIVKVVSDQEVFDCPDLYSTQEEADTRMILQALHADKRLKELGKQGRIIIKTSDTDVIVLCIYFDKQMTNTSELWVQMGNVSSVKDGRRFLPIHELCSSLSEITCRVLPGAHALSGCNTTSSFFGNGKKLVYKILKDAASDFHDLDNLGDPDKDVAISCSSRFVARLYDQKSFASSHHNINKLRVKLATSRDASLVRLPPSEAALRQYILRASFQTKVWHASCLAKPPLPSPMEYGWRTVKDSLHPVYFEGNMSAEFLRDLVCSCKGKSQCKKSCVCAEQNLACTDLCSCQGSESCKNVHSYTLAEDV
;
A
#
# COMPACT_ATOMS: atom_id res chain seq x y z
N MET A 1 19.54 33.57 -0.28
CA MET A 1 19.55 32.37 0.58
C MET A 1 18.15 31.82 0.94
N SER A 2 17.21 32.56 1.55
CA SER A 2 15.93 31.99 2.02
C SER A 2 15.09 31.25 0.96
N CYS A 3 15.16 31.68 -0.31
CA CYS A 3 14.52 30.95 -1.41
C CYS A 3 15.14 29.57 -1.68
N PHE A 4 16.45 29.43 -1.46
CA PHE A 4 17.15 28.15 -1.59
C PHE A 4 16.76 27.19 -0.45
N LEU A 5 16.67 27.70 0.78
CA LEU A 5 16.16 26.96 1.94
C LEU A 5 14.73 26.43 1.67
N SER A 6 13.87 27.28 1.12
CA SER A 6 12.52 26.91 0.66
C SER A 6 12.52 25.88 -0.48
N SER A 7 13.61 25.80 -1.25
CA SER A 7 13.76 24.81 -2.33
C SER A 7 14.21 23.45 -1.77
N ILE A 8 15.09 23.45 -0.76
CA ILE A 8 15.43 22.25 0.02
C ILE A 8 14.16 21.71 0.70
N GLY A 9 13.42 22.55 1.42
CA GLY A 9 12.17 22.13 2.06
C GLY A 9 11.17 21.52 1.08
N LYS A 10 11.00 22.10 -0.11
CA LYS A 10 10.09 21.55 -1.13
C LYS A 10 10.49 20.17 -1.67
N LEU A 11 11.78 19.83 -1.65
CA LEU A 11 12.28 18.56 -2.16
C LEU A 11 12.29 17.47 -1.09
N TRP A 12 12.62 17.81 0.17
CA TRP A 12 12.85 16.81 1.23
C TRP A 12 11.82 16.79 2.37
N ALA A 13 11.00 17.84 2.55
CA ALA A 13 10.06 17.92 3.67
C ALA A 13 9.12 16.70 3.76
N ASP A 14 8.50 16.34 2.62
CA ASP A 14 7.55 15.23 2.52
C ASP A 14 8.22 13.86 2.32
N GLY A 15 9.55 13.82 2.23
CA GLY A 15 10.36 12.60 2.29
C GLY A 15 10.69 12.13 3.70
N GLY A 16 10.30 12.90 4.72
CA GLY A 16 10.51 12.59 6.14
C GLY A 16 11.27 13.67 6.91
N LEU A 17 11.84 14.69 6.24
CA LEU A 17 12.59 15.77 6.91
C LEU A 17 11.73 16.58 7.88
N ARG A 18 10.47 16.88 7.52
CA ARG A 18 9.55 17.59 8.41
C ARG A 18 9.31 16.78 9.68
N ASP A 19 8.97 15.51 9.50
CA ASP A 19 8.59 14.65 10.61
C ASP A 19 9.81 14.37 11.49
N LEU A 20 11.00 14.22 10.91
CA LEU A 20 12.26 14.10 11.66
C LEU A 20 12.51 15.29 12.58
N LEU A 21 12.30 16.52 12.10
CA LEU A 21 12.49 17.75 12.90
C LEU A 21 11.45 17.90 14.03
N VAL A 22 10.25 17.36 13.83
CA VAL A 22 9.14 17.48 14.77
C VAL A 22 9.15 16.36 15.80
N ASP A 23 9.27 15.12 15.36
CA ASP A 23 9.14 13.91 16.17
C ASP A 23 10.39 13.65 17.03
N SER A 24 11.55 14.18 16.63
CA SER A 24 12.76 14.24 17.49
C SER A 24 12.65 15.26 18.63
N GLY A 25 11.61 16.10 18.64
CA GLY A 25 11.42 17.15 19.66
C GLY A 25 12.26 18.41 19.46
N VAL A 26 12.98 18.53 18.34
CA VAL A 26 13.86 19.68 18.05
C VAL A 26 13.06 20.94 17.73
N TYR A 27 11.97 20.82 16.96
CA TYR A 27 11.07 21.92 16.64
C TYR A 27 9.60 21.53 16.80
N ALA A 28 8.76 22.49 17.19
CA ALA A 28 7.30 22.32 17.13
C ALA A 28 6.82 22.29 15.68
N GLY A 29 5.71 21.59 15.40
CA GLY A 29 5.16 21.39 14.06
C GLY A 29 5.00 22.68 13.22
N ASN A 30 4.37 23.72 13.78
CA ASN A 30 4.20 24.99 13.08
C ASN A 30 5.54 25.68 12.79
N THR A 31 6.52 25.55 13.69
CA THR A 31 7.85 26.13 13.50
C THR A 31 8.59 25.42 12.38
N ALA A 32 8.57 24.08 12.37
CA ALA A 32 9.18 23.28 11.30
C ALA A 32 8.56 23.58 9.94
N GLU A 33 7.24 23.81 9.87
CA GLU A 33 6.56 24.19 8.63
C GLU A 33 7.01 25.55 8.12
N LEU A 34 6.98 26.60 8.95
CA LEU A 34 7.46 27.94 8.57
C LEU A 34 8.92 27.89 8.12
N MET A 35 9.71 27.05 8.78
CA MET A 35 11.12 26.84 8.48
C MET A 35 11.33 26.26 7.08
N LEU A 36 10.62 25.18 6.76
CA LEU A 36 10.73 24.48 5.47
C LEU A 36 10.21 25.31 4.28
N VAL A 37 9.37 26.33 4.51
CA VAL A 37 9.01 27.32 3.47
C VAL A 37 9.99 28.49 3.35
N GLY A 38 11.06 28.56 4.14
CA GLY A 38 12.08 29.58 4.06
C GLY A 38 11.68 30.93 4.70
N LYS A 39 10.77 30.91 5.68
CA LYS A 39 10.27 32.12 6.35
C LYS A 39 11.05 32.48 7.62
N GLU A 40 11.84 31.55 8.15
CA GLU A 40 12.47 31.67 9.48
C GLU A 40 14.00 31.47 9.36
N PHE A 41 14.65 32.32 8.55
CA PHE A 41 16.05 32.16 8.11
C PHE A 41 17.04 31.57 9.13
N ASN A 42 17.12 32.11 10.35
CA ASN A 42 18.06 31.61 11.37
C ASN A 42 17.71 30.19 11.84
N ARG A 43 16.42 29.88 11.97
CA ARG A 43 15.94 28.54 12.33
C ARG A 43 16.14 27.57 11.17
N ASP A 44 15.94 28.04 9.94
CA ASP A 44 16.15 27.25 8.71
C ASP A 44 17.59 26.77 8.61
N VAL A 45 18.55 27.70 8.73
CA VAL A 45 19.99 27.39 8.67
C VAL A 45 20.35 26.42 9.80
N ARG A 46 19.97 26.73 11.05
CA ARG A 46 20.26 25.86 12.19
C ARG A 46 19.64 24.47 12.05
N GLY A 47 18.36 24.39 11.68
CA GLY A 47 17.63 23.13 11.56
C GLY A 47 18.23 22.22 10.48
N PHE A 48 18.62 22.77 9.33
CA PHE A 48 19.32 22.00 8.31
C PHE A 48 20.74 21.60 8.74
N THR A 49 21.47 22.44 9.47
CA THR A 49 22.78 22.08 10.03
C THR A 49 22.68 20.91 11.01
N LEU A 50 21.71 20.93 11.95
CA LEU A 50 21.51 19.85 12.92
C LEU A 50 21.19 18.52 12.22
N VAL A 51 20.29 18.54 11.23
CA VAL A 51 19.97 17.32 10.46
C VAL A 51 21.15 16.87 9.62
N PHE A 52 21.89 17.81 9.02
CA PHE A 52 23.10 17.50 8.27
C PHE A 52 24.14 16.79 9.15
N GLU A 53 24.39 17.31 10.34
CA GLU A 53 25.34 16.70 11.29
C GLU A 53 24.89 15.30 11.72
N ALA A 54 23.61 15.14 12.11
CA ALA A 54 23.06 13.83 12.47
C ALA A 54 23.17 12.81 11.32
N LEU A 55 22.88 13.23 10.09
CA LEU A 55 23.01 12.38 8.91
C LEU A 55 24.49 12.09 8.57
N GLN A 56 25.42 13.01 8.81
CA GLN A 56 26.86 12.74 8.65
C GLN A 56 27.35 11.72 9.67
N VAL A 57 26.86 11.74 10.92
CA VAL A 57 27.18 10.71 11.92
C VAL A 57 26.78 9.31 11.42
N LEU A 58 25.56 9.16 10.91
CA LEU A 58 25.08 7.91 10.32
C LEU A 58 25.86 7.52 9.07
N PHE A 59 26.15 8.49 8.18
CA PHE A 59 26.95 8.26 6.99
C PHE A 59 28.37 7.79 7.32
N ILE A 60 29.02 8.37 8.34
CA ILE A 60 30.34 7.95 8.81
C ILE A 60 30.27 6.55 9.43
N ALA A 61 29.24 6.23 10.21
CA ALA A 61 29.03 4.89 10.74
C ALA A 61 28.88 3.86 9.60
N ALA A 62 28.05 4.17 8.59
CA ALA A 62 27.91 3.36 7.38
C ALA A 62 29.23 3.25 6.61
N PHE A 63 30.03 4.32 6.52
CA PHE A 63 31.35 4.30 5.90
C PHE A 63 32.34 3.37 6.62
N ILE A 64 32.39 3.41 7.94
CA ILE A 64 33.25 2.51 8.73
C ILE A 64 32.79 1.07 8.56
N HIS A 65 31.48 0.81 8.62
CA HIS A 65 30.93 -0.52 8.40
C HIS A 65 31.26 -1.02 7.00
N TRP A 66 31.01 -0.23 5.96
CA TRP A 66 31.35 -0.54 4.57
C TRP A 66 32.84 -0.81 4.38
N CYS A 67 33.72 0.01 4.98
CA CYS A 67 35.16 -0.20 4.93
C CYS A 67 35.58 -1.54 5.55
N ARG A 68 34.90 -1.98 6.62
CA ARG A 68 35.16 -3.29 7.24
C ARG A 68 34.61 -4.43 6.40
N THR A 69 33.41 -4.29 5.85
CA THR A 69 32.75 -5.31 5.04
C THR A 69 33.48 -5.59 3.72
N PHE A 70 34.14 -4.58 3.15
CA PHE A 70 34.87 -4.70 1.88
C PHE A 70 36.40 -4.57 2.03
N ASP A 71 36.94 -4.75 3.25
CA ASP A 71 38.38 -4.73 3.55
C ASP A 71 39.13 -3.46 3.07
N TYR A 72 38.44 -2.30 3.06
CA TYR A 72 39.05 -1.00 2.75
C TYR A 72 39.67 -0.32 3.98
N ILE A 73 39.37 -0.80 5.20
CA ILE A 73 39.80 -0.13 6.44
C ILE A 73 41.33 -0.02 6.54
N ASP A 74 42.06 -1.02 6.05
CA ASP A 74 43.52 -1.06 6.05
C ASP A 74 44.17 -0.09 5.05
N GLN A 75 43.38 0.49 4.13
CA GLN A 75 43.85 1.53 3.20
C GLN A 75 43.96 2.90 3.88
N ILE A 76 43.36 3.08 5.07
CA ILE A 76 43.48 4.31 5.86
C ILE A 76 44.74 4.19 6.73
N PRO A 77 45.78 5.01 6.49
CA PRO A 77 47.04 4.86 7.20
C PRO A 77 46.88 5.15 8.70
N SER A 78 47.64 4.43 9.54
CA SER A 78 47.68 4.69 10.99
C SER A 78 48.08 6.12 11.33
N ALA A 79 48.87 6.77 10.44
CA ALA A 79 49.21 8.18 10.55
C ALA A 79 47.99 9.12 10.56
N PHE A 80 46.93 8.80 9.79
CA PHE A 80 45.68 9.56 9.81
C PHE A 80 44.98 9.45 11.17
N TRP A 81 44.82 8.23 11.68
CA TRP A 81 44.19 7.99 12.98
C TRP A 81 44.95 8.65 14.14
N ASN A 82 46.28 8.59 14.12
CA ASN A 82 47.13 9.25 15.10
C ASN A 82 46.99 10.77 15.04
N ALA A 83 47.05 11.36 13.83
CA ALA A 83 46.89 12.81 13.64
C ALA A 83 45.49 13.29 14.09
N LEU A 84 44.45 12.52 13.79
CA LEU A 84 43.08 12.81 14.21
C LEU A 84 42.93 12.76 15.74
N PHE A 85 43.53 11.77 16.39
CA PHE A 85 43.53 11.64 17.85
C PHE A 85 44.29 12.79 18.53
N GLU A 86 45.47 13.14 18.02
CA GLU A 86 46.26 14.29 18.48
C GLU A 86 45.49 15.60 18.33
N PHE A 87 44.83 15.80 17.18
CA PHE A 87 43.99 16.96 16.93
C PHE A 87 42.80 17.05 17.90
N HIS A 88 42.08 15.94 18.11
CA HIS A 88 40.97 15.89 19.06
C HIS A 88 41.41 16.25 20.48
N ARG A 89 42.53 15.68 20.93
CA ARG A 89 43.11 15.98 22.24
C ARG A 89 43.51 17.46 22.36
N SER A 90 44.14 18.02 21.33
CA SER A 90 44.52 19.43 21.28
C SER A 90 43.31 20.39 21.38
N ILE A 91 42.17 20.04 20.76
CA ILE A 91 40.92 20.78 20.91
C ILE A 91 40.41 20.71 22.36
N CYS A 92 40.39 19.52 22.97
CA CYS A 92 39.96 19.35 24.36
C CYS A 92 40.84 20.12 25.34
N ASP A 93 42.16 20.14 25.11
CA ASP A 93 43.16 20.78 25.95
C ASP A 93 43.36 22.29 25.63
N GLN A 94 42.64 22.83 24.63
CA GLN A 94 42.68 24.23 24.17
C GLN A 94 44.10 24.76 23.84
N THR A 95 44.92 23.97 23.12
CA THR A 95 46.32 24.33 22.84
C THR A 95 46.51 25.10 21.52
N ILE A 96 47.59 25.90 21.44
CA ILE A 96 47.88 26.78 20.28
C ILE A 96 48.27 25.99 19.01
N GLU A 97 48.70 24.73 19.13
CA GLU A 97 49.16 23.87 18.02
C GLU A 97 48.03 23.34 17.11
N THR A 98 46.77 23.67 17.42
CA THR A 98 45.56 23.18 16.72
C THR A 98 45.59 23.40 15.20
N SER A 99 46.15 24.52 14.71
CA SER A 99 46.14 24.87 13.28
C SER A 99 47.07 24.01 12.42
N VAL A 100 48.25 23.65 12.94
CA VAL A 100 49.22 22.79 12.24
C VAL A 100 48.69 21.35 12.19
N LEU A 101 48.10 20.88 13.29
CA LEU A 101 47.46 19.57 13.35
C LEU A 101 46.27 19.47 12.40
N LEU A 102 45.45 20.52 12.30
CA LEU A 102 44.33 20.58 11.36
C LEU A 102 44.81 20.41 9.92
N THR A 103 45.85 21.15 9.51
CA THR A 103 46.39 21.08 8.13
C THR A 103 46.87 19.66 7.82
N LYS A 104 47.58 19.01 8.75
CA LYS A 104 48.05 17.63 8.60
C LYS A 104 46.89 16.62 8.50
N VAL A 105 45.82 16.82 9.28
CA VAL A 105 44.61 15.99 9.19
C VAL A 105 43.91 16.18 7.86
N GLU A 106 43.80 17.42 7.37
CA GLU A 106 43.21 17.75 6.06
C GLU A 106 43.97 17.07 4.91
N GLU A 107 45.30 17.21 4.85
CA GLU A 107 46.13 16.55 3.83
C GLU A 107 45.95 15.03 3.82
N LEU A 108 46.04 14.38 4.97
CA LEU A 108 45.86 12.93 5.08
C LEU A 108 44.43 12.48 4.77
N PHE A 109 43.43 13.31 5.09
CA PHE A 109 42.03 13.05 4.74
C PHE A 109 41.82 13.10 3.23
N GLU A 110 42.32 14.13 2.56
CA GLU A 110 42.21 14.31 1.11
C GLU A 110 42.87 13.17 0.34
N ASP A 111 44.06 12.73 0.77
CA ASP A 111 44.83 11.69 0.08
C ASP A 111 44.24 10.28 0.28
N HIS A 112 43.76 9.95 1.49
CA HIS A 112 43.45 8.56 1.84
C HIS A 112 41.96 8.30 2.11
N VAL A 113 41.24 9.23 2.72
CA VAL A 113 39.86 9.00 3.18
C VAL A 113 38.84 9.49 2.16
N GLN A 114 39.04 10.67 1.57
CA GLN A 114 38.14 11.26 0.59
C GLN A 114 37.90 10.37 -0.64
N PRO A 115 38.91 9.68 -1.22
CA PRO A 115 38.68 8.75 -2.33
C PRO A 115 37.78 7.57 -1.94
N LEU A 116 37.92 7.06 -0.72
CA LEU A 116 37.08 5.97 -0.21
C LEU A 116 35.64 6.44 0.04
N ILE A 117 35.45 7.65 0.58
CA ILE A 117 34.13 8.27 0.69
C ILE A 117 33.48 8.40 -0.70
N GLY A 118 34.26 8.79 -1.73
CA GLY A 118 33.79 8.83 -3.11
C GLY A 118 33.34 7.47 -3.64
N LYS A 119 34.08 6.39 -3.32
CA LYS A 119 33.69 5.01 -3.66
C LYS A 119 32.41 4.58 -2.95
N LEU A 120 32.28 4.85 -1.65
CA LEU A 120 31.07 4.58 -0.89
C LEU A 120 29.86 5.30 -1.50
N ARG A 121 29.97 6.61 -1.77
CA ARG A 121 28.85 7.37 -2.36
C ARG A 121 28.39 6.76 -3.66
N LYS A 122 29.32 6.38 -4.54
CA LYS A 122 28.98 5.73 -5.82
C LYS A 122 28.26 4.40 -5.59
N TRP A 123 28.84 3.52 -4.77
CA TRP A 123 28.26 2.22 -4.45
C TRP A 123 26.87 2.34 -3.80
N GLY A 124 26.74 3.19 -2.78
CA GLY A 124 25.49 3.38 -2.05
C GLY A 124 24.39 4.02 -2.90
N CYS A 125 24.74 4.98 -3.76
CA CYS A 125 23.78 5.58 -4.70
C CYS A 125 23.29 4.59 -5.77
N ASP A 126 24.13 3.65 -6.18
CA ASP A 126 23.78 2.61 -7.15
C ASP A 126 22.95 1.49 -6.50
N ALA A 127 23.24 1.16 -5.24
CA ALA A 127 22.54 0.11 -4.48
C ALA A 127 21.17 0.57 -3.94
N SER A 128 21.03 1.84 -3.55
CA SER A 128 19.83 2.36 -2.88
C SER A 128 19.33 3.71 -3.41
N PRO A 129 18.09 3.76 -3.92
CA PRO A 129 17.39 5.01 -4.18
C PRO A 129 17.26 5.93 -2.95
N THR A 130 17.06 5.37 -1.75
CA THR A 130 16.90 6.14 -0.51
C THR A 130 18.22 6.76 -0.09
N PHE A 131 19.33 6.01 -0.18
CA PHE A 131 20.68 6.50 0.06
C PHE A 131 20.98 7.69 -0.86
N LYS A 132 20.77 7.51 -2.17
CA LYS A 132 21.00 8.56 -3.17
C LYS A 132 20.21 9.83 -2.87
N TYR A 133 18.95 9.68 -2.51
CA TYR A 133 18.06 10.80 -2.21
C TYR A 133 18.53 11.63 -1.01
N TRP A 134 19.06 10.99 0.04
CA TRP A 134 19.59 11.68 1.21
C TRP A 134 21.04 12.15 1.05
N ASP A 135 21.86 11.50 0.22
CA ASP A 135 23.15 12.06 -0.21
C ASP A 135 22.95 13.38 -0.99
N MET A 136 21.93 13.46 -1.85
CA MET A 136 21.54 14.71 -2.51
C MET A 136 21.10 15.80 -1.52
N PHE A 137 20.50 15.43 -0.38
CA PHE A 137 20.19 16.38 0.71
C PHE A 137 21.49 16.90 1.34
N LEU A 138 22.43 16.01 1.69
CA LEU A 138 23.72 16.40 2.24
C LEU A 138 24.45 17.39 1.31
N VAL A 139 24.44 17.14 0.00
CA VAL A 139 25.01 18.06 -1.01
C VAL A 139 24.28 19.41 -1.01
N ALA A 140 22.94 19.42 -0.93
CA ALA A 140 22.17 20.66 -0.90
C ALA A 140 22.47 21.51 0.35
N VAL A 141 22.61 20.88 1.52
CA VAL A 141 22.99 21.58 2.76
C VAL A 141 24.45 22.02 2.72
N GLN A 142 25.36 21.27 2.11
CA GLN A 142 26.74 21.73 1.88
C GLN A 142 26.77 22.99 1.01
N ILE A 143 25.97 23.09 -0.06
CA ILE A 143 25.85 24.32 -0.86
C ILE A 143 25.38 25.49 -0.01
N MET A 144 24.40 25.27 0.87
CA MET A 144 23.94 26.28 1.82
C MET A 144 25.08 26.74 2.74
N LEU A 145 25.76 25.80 3.40
CA LEU A 145 26.87 26.09 4.32
C LEU A 145 28.04 26.79 3.63
N SER A 146 28.39 26.39 2.40
CA SER A 146 29.42 27.06 1.60
C SER A 146 29.07 28.51 1.31
N ASN A 147 27.81 28.82 1.00
CA ASN A 147 27.39 30.22 0.78
C ASN A 147 27.36 31.03 2.07
N VAL A 148 26.89 30.44 3.18
CA VAL A 148 26.94 31.09 4.50
C VAL A 148 28.39 31.40 4.87
N ARG A 149 29.29 30.44 4.71
CA ARG A 149 30.73 30.63 4.94
C ARG A 149 31.30 31.72 4.05
N ALA A 150 31.00 31.69 2.75
CA ALA A 150 31.49 32.69 1.80
C ALA A 150 31.13 34.11 2.21
N GLU A 151 29.89 34.33 2.64
CA GLU A 151 29.40 35.64 3.08
C GLU A 151 30.02 36.04 4.43
N ARG A 152 30.14 35.09 5.36
CA ARG A 152 30.74 35.33 6.69
C ARG A 152 32.22 35.67 6.60
N GLU A 153 32.95 35.00 5.70
CA GLU A 153 34.39 35.16 5.47
C GLU A 153 34.73 36.25 4.46
N GLY A 154 33.75 36.75 3.69
CA GLY A 154 34.00 37.64 2.56
C GLY A 154 34.76 36.94 1.43
N ASP A 155 34.53 35.64 1.20
CA ASP A 155 35.10 34.90 0.07
C ASP A 155 34.22 35.06 -1.18
N TRP A 156 34.68 35.90 -2.10
CA TRP A 156 33.95 36.20 -3.32
C TRP A 156 33.84 35.02 -4.29
N SER A 157 34.89 34.19 -4.38
CA SER A 157 34.92 33.04 -5.28
C SER A 157 33.93 31.98 -4.80
N ALA A 158 33.96 31.66 -3.50
CA ALA A 158 33.02 30.72 -2.89
C ALA A 158 31.58 31.22 -2.99
N HIS A 159 31.35 32.54 -2.90
CA HIS A 159 30.02 33.14 -3.05
C HIS A 159 29.44 32.90 -4.45
N LEU A 160 30.20 33.18 -5.51
CA LEU A 160 29.75 32.97 -6.90
C LEU A 160 29.57 31.48 -7.22
N MET A 161 30.50 30.63 -6.75
CA MET A 161 30.42 29.19 -6.94
C MET A 161 29.19 28.59 -6.27
N SER A 162 28.94 28.94 -5.00
CA SER A 162 27.77 28.45 -4.27
C SER A 162 26.46 28.99 -4.86
N SER A 163 26.41 30.27 -5.25
CA SER A 163 25.25 30.87 -5.93
C SER A 163 24.92 30.16 -7.26
N SER A 164 25.95 29.80 -8.03
CA SER A 164 25.80 29.03 -9.27
C SER A 164 25.24 27.63 -9.01
N LYS A 165 25.74 26.94 -7.97
CA LYS A 165 25.25 25.62 -7.55
C LYS A 165 23.79 25.62 -7.05
N MET A 166 23.25 26.78 -6.66
CA MET A 166 21.83 26.90 -6.29
C MET A 166 20.87 26.97 -7.49
N LEU A 167 21.34 27.35 -8.68
CA LEU A 167 20.50 27.55 -9.86
C LEU A 167 19.59 26.35 -10.19
N PRO A 168 20.09 25.10 -10.24
CA PRO A 168 19.26 23.94 -10.60
C PRO A 168 18.03 23.79 -9.70
N TYR A 169 18.21 24.08 -8.41
CA TYR A 169 17.16 23.99 -7.40
C TYR A 169 16.05 25.01 -7.64
N PHE A 170 16.39 26.24 -8.05
CA PHE A 170 15.39 27.26 -8.38
C PHE A 170 14.53 26.84 -9.58
N PHE A 171 15.15 26.29 -10.63
CA PHE A 171 14.46 25.84 -11.84
C PHE A 171 13.54 24.65 -11.56
N ILE A 172 14.02 23.64 -10.83
CA ILE A 172 13.21 22.44 -10.55
C ILE A 172 12.07 22.72 -9.56
N THR A 173 12.26 23.62 -8.60
CA THR A 173 11.23 23.94 -7.60
C THR A 173 10.27 25.07 -8.01
N ASN A 174 10.45 25.61 -9.22
CA ASN A 174 9.65 26.69 -9.82
C ASN A 174 9.79 28.05 -9.11
N ARG A 175 10.99 28.40 -8.65
CA ARG A 175 11.31 29.74 -8.12
C ARG A 175 11.61 30.69 -9.27
N THR A 176 10.59 31.07 -10.02
CA THR A 176 10.72 31.76 -11.32
C THR A 176 11.54 33.04 -11.26
N ASN A 177 11.38 33.84 -10.20
CA ASN A 177 12.14 35.10 -10.05
C ASN A 177 13.65 34.82 -9.95
N TYR A 178 14.05 33.89 -9.08
CA TYR A 178 15.45 33.52 -8.92
C TYR A 178 15.98 32.71 -10.11
N SER A 179 15.14 31.86 -10.73
CA SER A 179 15.50 31.13 -11.95
C SER A 179 15.86 32.07 -13.10
N ARG A 180 15.19 33.23 -13.19
CA ARG A 180 15.42 34.24 -14.22
C ARG A 180 16.60 35.15 -13.91
N TRP A 181 16.63 35.71 -12.70
CA TRP A 181 17.54 36.81 -12.37
C TRP A 181 18.86 36.36 -11.76
N MET A 182 18.94 35.17 -11.15
CA MET A 182 20.20 34.68 -10.61
C MET A 182 21.25 34.39 -11.70
N PRO A 183 20.90 33.81 -12.88
CA PRO A 183 21.87 33.68 -13.98
C PRO A 183 22.41 35.04 -14.45
N VAL A 184 21.54 36.05 -14.55
CA VAL A 184 21.94 37.42 -14.92
C VAL A 184 22.88 38.01 -13.87
N TYR A 185 22.51 37.91 -12.60
CA TYR A 185 23.37 38.32 -11.49
C TYR A 185 24.76 37.69 -11.58
N ILE A 186 24.85 36.38 -11.79
CA ILE A 186 26.14 35.69 -11.88
C ILE A 186 26.96 36.21 -13.08
N LEU A 187 26.35 36.42 -14.24
CA LEU A 187 27.03 36.97 -15.41
C LEU A 187 27.55 38.40 -15.13
N ASP A 188 26.72 39.27 -14.59
CA ASP A 188 27.10 40.64 -14.22
C ASP A 188 28.26 40.64 -13.20
N MET A 189 28.23 39.71 -12.24
CA MET A 189 29.27 39.57 -11.22
C MET A 189 30.60 39.03 -11.77
N LEU A 190 30.57 38.27 -12.87
CA LEU A 190 31.77 37.79 -13.55
C LEU A 190 32.43 38.88 -14.42
N GLU A 191 31.64 39.85 -14.88
CA GLU A 191 32.07 40.96 -15.75
C GLU A 191 32.28 42.29 -15.00
N LEU A 192 32.50 42.25 -13.68
CA LEU A 192 32.72 43.45 -12.88
C LEU A 192 33.96 44.26 -13.37
N PRO A 193 33.89 45.61 -13.31
CA PRO A 193 35.07 46.46 -13.50
C PRO A 193 36.22 46.06 -12.58
N ALA A 194 37.46 46.16 -13.05
CA ALA A 194 38.64 45.67 -12.35
C ALA A 194 38.78 46.19 -10.91
N GLU A 195 38.43 47.46 -10.68
CA GLU A 195 38.47 48.11 -9.37
C GLU A 195 37.47 47.47 -8.40
N ILE A 196 36.23 47.24 -8.84
CA ILE A 196 35.17 46.62 -8.03
C ILE A 196 35.48 45.14 -7.78
N LYS A 197 35.95 44.43 -8.81
CA LYS A 197 36.37 43.04 -8.69
C LYS A 197 37.46 42.88 -7.64
N SER A 198 38.47 43.76 -7.64
CA SER A 198 39.54 43.75 -6.63
C SER A 198 39.02 44.02 -5.22
N ALA A 199 38.07 44.95 -5.04
CA ALA A 199 37.43 45.21 -3.76
C ALA A 199 36.67 43.97 -3.25
N PHE A 200 35.92 43.30 -4.13
CA PHE A 200 35.15 42.12 -3.77
C PHE A 200 36.04 40.92 -3.45
N GLU A 201 37.13 40.71 -4.19
CA GLU A 201 38.15 39.69 -3.90
C GLU A 201 38.85 39.92 -2.55
N LYS A 202 38.89 41.17 -2.05
CA LYS A 202 39.34 41.50 -0.69
C LYS A 202 38.26 41.29 0.38
N GLY A 203 37.06 40.85 0.00
CA GLY A 203 35.92 40.60 0.87
C GLY A 203 35.09 41.83 1.23
N GLU A 204 35.27 42.95 0.52
CA GLU A 204 34.57 44.22 0.79
C GLU A 204 33.09 44.20 0.36
N PHE A 205 32.61 43.10 -0.26
CA PHE A 205 31.20 42.93 -0.59
C PHE A 205 30.33 42.53 0.63
N SER A 206 30.94 41.92 1.65
CA SER A 206 30.26 41.53 2.89
C SER A 206 30.33 42.67 3.91
N ILE A 207 29.22 42.94 4.60
CA ILE A 207 29.19 43.95 5.67
C ILE A 207 29.77 43.36 6.96
N ARG A 208 30.69 44.09 7.62
CA ARG A 208 31.25 43.71 8.92
C ARG A 208 31.04 44.83 9.94
N GLN A 209 30.47 44.49 11.09
CA GLN A 209 30.27 45.42 12.21
C GLN A 209 31.33 45.26 13.29
N THR A 210 31.90 44.06 13.41
CA THR A 210 32.92 43.71 14.41
C THR A 210 34.12 43.09 13.71
N SER A 211 35.30 43.20 14.34
CA SER A 211 36.52 42.53 13.88
C SER A 211 36.37 41.01 13.99
N GLY A 212 36.95 40.26 13.05
CA GLY A 212 36.92 38.79 13.01
C GLY A 212 36.68 38.26 11.60
N SER A 213 37.28 37.11 11.29
CA SER A 213 37.22 36.50 9.95
C SER A 213 35.83 35.99 9.59
N PHE A 214 35.01 35.53 10.54
CA PHE A 214 33.68 34.95 10.29
C PHE A 214 32.51 35.88 10.68
N ASN A 215 32.76 37.19 10.76
CA ASN A 215 31.76 38.17 11.25
C ASN A 215 31.01 38.92 10.14
N GLY A 216 31.21 38.53 8.87
CA GLY A 216 30.47 39.06 7.74
C GLY A 216 28.97 38.81 7.80
N ILE A 217 28.17 39.68 7.18
CA ILE A 217 26.73 39.51 6.96
C ILE A 217 26.35 40.04 5.59
N TRP A 218 25.32 39.43 4.99
CA TRP A 218 24.68 39.91 3.77
C TRP A 218 24.32 41.39 3.87
N SER A 219 24.47 42.11 2.75
CA SER A 219 24.19 43.55 2.68
C SER A 219 22.76 43.94 3.12
N ASP A 220 21.76 43.14 2.71
CA ASP A 220 20.36 43.29 3.12
C ASP A 220 20.20 43.13 4.64
N MET A 221 20.83 42.10 5.21
CA MET A 221 20.80 41.85 6.65
C MET A 221 21.52 42.95 7.44
N GLY A 222 22.64 43.47 6.92
CA GLY A 222 23.35 44.60 7.51
C GLY A 222 22.50 45.86 7.51
N THR A 223 21.76 46.11 6.43
CA THR A 223 20.82 47.24 6.33
C THR A 223 19.65 47.08 7.31
N GLU A 224 19.09 45.87 7.44
CA GLU A 224 18.00 45.60 8.40
C GLU A 224 18.49 45.79 9.85
N LYS A 225 19.69 45.30 10.19
CA LYS A 225 20.27 45.37 11.55
C LYS A 225 20.79 46.75 11.95
N THR A 226 21.04 47.64 10.99
CA THR A 226 21.52 49.01 11.25
C THR A 226 20.41 50.03 11.03
N ILE A 227 20.33 50.58 9.82
CA ILE A 227 19.50 51.74 9.45
C ILE A 227 18.03 51.43 9.71
N ILE A 228 17.54 50.26 9.31
CA ILE A 228 16.11 49.95 9.41
C ILE A 228 15.69 49.69 10.85
N LYS A 229 16.44 48.89 11.61
CA LYS A 229 16.21 48.66 13.03
C LYS A 229 16.19 49.99 13.81
N ASP A 230 17.19 50.84 13.58
CA ASP A 230 17.27 52.16 14.20
C ASP A 230 16.15 53.08 13.74
N SER A 231 15.66 52.93 12.50
CA SER A 231 14.55 53.72 11.97
C SER A 231 13.19 53.24 12.48
N LYS A 232 13.02 51.97 12.83
CA LYS A 232 11.75 51.37 13.28
C LYS A 232 11.62 51.27 14.82
N GLY A 233 12.65 51.62 15.59
CA GLY A 233 12.65 51.60 17.06
C GLY A 233 11.70 52.62 17.71
N SER A 234 11.69 52.68 19.05
CA SER A 234 10.88 53.65 19.81
C SER A 234 11.30 55.09 19.47
N GLY A 235 10.38 55.89 18.91
CA GLY A 235 10.68 57.22 18.33
C GLY A 235 11.09 57.21 16.85
N GLY A 236 10.91 56.06 16.17
CA GLY A 236 11.22 55.84 14.77
C GLY A 236 10.19 56.40 13.78
N ILE A 237 10.38 56.07 12.50
CA ILE A 237 9.55 56.53 11.37
C ILE A 237 8.13 55.93 11.37
N VAL A 238 7.92 54.83 12.10
CA VAL A 238 6.63 54.13 12.17
C VAL A 238 5.59 54.99 12.90
N GLY A 239 4.51 55.35 12.20
CA GLY A 239 3.43 56.19 12.73
C GLY A 239 3.54 57.68 12.41
N ILE A 240 4.70 58.16 11.93
CA ILE A 240 4.91 59.58 11.54
C ILE A 240 4.94 59.80 10.01
N THR A 241 4.91 58.72 9.22
CA THR A 241 4.93 58.76 7.73
C THR A 241 3.79 59.55 7.11
N ASN A 242 2.63 59.62 7.78
CA ASN A 242 1.46 60.37 7.31
C ASN A 242 1.49 61.86 7.69
N GLN A 243 2.48 62.31 8.47
CA GLN A 243 2.65 63.71 8.87
C GLN A 243 3.92 64.28 8.24
N LYS A 244 3.78 64.96 7.09
CA LYS A 244 4.92 65.50 6.33
C LYS A 244 5.90 66.32 7.18
N SER A 245 5.41 67.16 8.08
CA SER A 245 6.26 67.98 8.95
C SER A 245 7.07 67.15 9.96
N ALA A 246 6.46 66.14 10.56
CA ALA A 246 7.13 65.22 11.48
C ALA A 246 8.13 64.32 10.74
N LEU A 247 7.77 63.84 9.54
CA LEU A 247 8.65 63.05 8.67
C LEU A 247 9.88 63.86 8.22
N VAL A 248 9.70 65.11 7.78
CA VAL A 248 10.80 66.00 7.38
C VAL A 248 11.72 66.29 8.57
N ARG A 249 11.14 66.63 9.74
CA ARG A 249 11.92 66.87 10.95
C ARG A 249 12.73 65.64 11.34
N TRP A 250 12.10 64.46 11.35
CA TRP A 250 12.75 63.19 11.67
C TRP A 250 13.89 62.89 10.68
N THR A 251 13.65 63.07 9.37
CA THR A 251 14.65 62.84 8.31
C THR A 251 15.87 63.74 8.47
N LEU A 252 15.65 65.02 8.78
CA LEU A 252 16.73 66.02 8.92
C LEU A 252 17.52 65.87 10.23
N THR A 253 16.92 65.35 11.30
CA THR A 253 17.58 65.30 12.63
C THR A 253 18.09 63.91 13.02
N ARG A 254 17.61 62.82 12.39
CA ARG A 254 17.90 61.45 12.84
C ARG A 254 19.38 61.10 12.86
N HIS A 255 20.13 61.49 11.83
CA HIS A 255 21.56 61.19 11.75
C HIS A 255 22.36 61.90 12.85
N PHE A 256 22.00 63.14 13.20
CA PHE A 256 22.58 63.84 14.36
C PHE A 256 22.23 63.14 15.67
N LEU A 257 20.95 62.77 15.87
CA LEU A 257 20.51 62.05 17.08
C LEU A 257 21.17 60.68 17.23
N ALA A 258 21.37 59.95 16.13
CA ALA A 258 22.09 58.68 16.12
C ALA A 258 23.57 58.88 16.50
N SER A 259 24.23 59.90 15.93
CA SER A 259 25.60 60.26 16.28
C SER A 259 25.74 60.64 17.76
N PHE A 260 24.80 61.42 18.31
CA PHE A 260 24.78 61.74 19.74
C PHE A 260 24.55 60.51 20.60
N SER A 261 23.64 59.62 20.21
CA SER A 261 23.39 58.37 20.94
C SER A 261 24.61 57.47 20.96
N SER A 262 25.33 57.35 19.83
CA SER A 262 26.59 56.59 19.76
C SER A 262 27.65 57.20 20.66
N ALA A 263 27.88 58.51 20.56
CA ALA A 263 28.86 59.21 21.38
C ALA A 263 28.53 59.16 22.88
N MET A 264 27.24 59.14 23.25
CA MET A 264 26.79 59.00 24.63
C MET A 264 26.98 57.57 25.15
N ASN A 265 26.75 56.54 24.32
CA ASN A 265 27.07 55.15 24.68
C ASN A 265 28.58 54.99 24.93
N ASP A 266 29.41 55.53 24.03
CA ASP A 266 30.87 55.51 24.18
C ASP A 266 31.32 56.23 25.46
N ARG A 267 30.76 57.42 25.73
CA ARG A 267 31.03 58.19 26.95
C ARG A 267 30.57 57.48 28.22
N ALA A 268 29.45 56.75 28.16
CA ALA A 268 28.92 55.99 29.29
C ALA A 268 29.69 54.70 29.55
N GLY A 269 30.75 54.41 28.78
CA GLY A 269 31.47 53.14 28.86
C GLY A 269 30.65 51.95 28.36
N ILE A 270 29.53 52.22 27.66
CA ILE A 270 28.77 51.21 26.89
C ILE A 270 29.45 51.09 25.52
N THR A 271 30.77 50.92 25.52
CA THR A 271 31.46 50.43 24.35
C THR A 271 31.13 48.95 24.23
N SER A 272 30.81 48.49 23.03
CA SER A 272 30.66 47.06 22.74
C SER A 272 32.05 46.40 22.77
N THR A 273 32.77 46.47 23.90
CA THR A 273 33.96 45.65 24.14
C THR A 273 33.50 44.25 24.44
N SER A 274 33.05 43.55 23.41
CA SER A 274 32.87 42.12 23.46
C SER A 274 33.73 41.51 22.36
N ASN A 275 35.00 41.27 22.69
CA ASN A 275 35.76 40.14 22.17
C ASN A 275 35.13 38.82 22.67
N THR A 276 33.80 38.72 22.64
CA THR A 276 33.09 37.48 22.92
C THR A 276 33.09 36.69 21.63
N SER A 277 33.46 35.42 21.72
CA SER A 277 33.26 34.44 20.65
C SER A 277 31.85 34.54 20.07
N HIS A 278 31.71 34.18 18.78
CA HIS A 278 30.43 34.17 18.08
C HIS A 278 29.35 33.48 18.93
N GLU A 279 28.09 33.92 18.86
CA GLU A 279 27.02 33.42 19.74
C GLU A 279 26.87 31.89 19.70
N GLU A 280 27.10 31.30 18.53
CA GLU A 280 27.06 29.85 18.28
C GLU A 280 28.26 29.09 18.88
N MET A 281 29.36 29.78 19.19
CA MET A 281 30.56 29.21 19.84
C MET A 281 30.47 29.23 21.37
N LYS A 282 29.32 29.65 21.93
CA LYS A 282 29.08 29.58 23.38
C LYS A 282 28.85 28.13 23.79
N GLN A 283 29.44 27.72 24.91
CA GLN A 283 29.30 26.35 25.46
C GLN A 283 27.84 25.91 25.63
N THR A 284 26.94 26.83 25.99
CA THR A 284 25.50 26.55 26.09
C THR A 284 24.84 26.26 24.74
N ALA A 285 25.27 26.94 23.68
CA ALA A 285 24.78 26.70 22.32
C ALA A 285 25.30 25.35 21.80
N LEU A 286 26.60 25.08 21.96
CA LEU A 286 27.24 23.81 21.57
C LEU A 286 26.58 22.61 22.26
N LYS A 287 26.42 22.67 23.59
CA LYS A 287 25.78 21.59 24.36
C LYS A 287 24.34 21.33 23.90
N ARG A 288 23.56 22.39 23.68
CA ARG A 288 22.17 22.27 23.19
C ARG A 288 22.13 21.64 21.80
N ASP A 289 23.04 22.05 20.91
CA ASP A 289 23.05 21.58 19.53
C ASP A 289 23.48 20.09 19.50
N GLU A 290 24.49 19.68 20.28
CA GLU A 290 24.90 18.28 20.48
C GLU A 290 23.74 17.41 21.02
N GLU A 291 23.05 17.85 22.08
CA GLU A 291 21.89 17.15 22.64
C GLU A 291 20.78 16.94 21.59
N GLN A 292 20.58 17.92 20.72
CA GLN A 292 19.58 17.85 19.66
C GLN A 292 20.01 16.99 18.46
N VAL A 293 21.30 17.00 18.10
CA VAL A 293 21.86 16.09 17.10
C VAL A 293 21.69 14.65 17.57
N GLN A 294 22.05 14.36 18.82
CA GLN A 294 21.88 13.01 19.37
C GLN A 294 20.40 12.60 19.44
N ALA A 295 19.48 13.51 19.75
CA ALA A 295 18.04 13.24 19.70
C ALA A 295 17.58 12.86 18.28
N ILE A 296 18.08 13.53 17.24
CA ILE A 296 17.80 13.20 15.83
C ILE A 296 18.37 11.81 15.49
N VAL A 297 19.63 11.53 15.84
CA VAL A 297 20.30 10.24 15.58
C VAL A 297 19.54 9.09 16.24
N ASN A 298 19.21 9.22 17.53
CA ASN A 298 18.45 8.20 18.26
C ASN A 298 17.08 7.97 17.61
N HIS A 299 16.39 9.04 17.23
CA HIS A 299 15.08 8.92 16.59
C HIS A 299 15.15 8.20 15.23
N LEU A 300 16.21 8.43 14.45
CA LEU A 300 16.45 7.72 13.19
C LEU A 300 16.66 6.23 13.39
N ASN A 301 17.42 5.84 14.40
CA ASN A 301 17.75 4.45 14.69
C ASN A 301 16.59 3.67 15.35
N GLU A 302 15.79 4.33 16.19
CA GLU A 302 14.76 3.65 16.99
C GLU A 302 13.37 3.67 16.35
N THR A 303 13.02 4.76 15.65
CA THR A 303 11.64 5.04 15.22
C THR A 303 11.49 5.16 13.71
N MET A 304 12.47 5.75 13.04
CA MET A 304 12.49 5.90 11.58
C MET A 304 13.39 4.85 10.93
N THR A 305 13.85 5.11 9.70
CA THR A 305 14.84 4.27 9.01
C THR A 305 16.08 5.09 8.71
N ASP A 306 17.26 4.56 9.06
CA ASP A 306 18.54 5.12 8.66
C ASP A 306 18.65 5.11 7.12
N PRO A 307 18.80 6.26 6.46
CA PRO A 307 18.92 6.33 5.01
C PRO A 307 20.25 5.80 4.45
N PHE A 308 21.26 5.57 5.28
CA PHE A 308 22.59 5.09 4.87
C PHE A 308 22.85 3.62 5.24
N ASP A 309 21.96 2.99 5.99
CA ASP A 309 21.93 1.53 6.17
C ASP A 309 21.19 0.88 5.00
N ILE A 310 21.95 0.28 4.07
CA ILE A 310 21.40 -0.27 2.84
C ILE A 310 20.49 -1.48 3.10
N GLU A 311 20.75 -2.22 4.17
CA GLU A 311 19.99 -3.41 4.54
C GLU A 311 18.66 -3.03 5.23
N ALA A 312 18.58 -1.84 5.82
CA ALA A 312 17.40 -1.36 6.53
C ALA A 312 16.26 -0.86 5.63
N HIS A 313 16.43 -0.76 4.31
CA HIS A 313 15.41 -0.21 3.42
C HIS A 313 15.27 -1.01 2.09
N PRO A 314 14.07 -1.02 1.47
CA PRO A 314 13.82 -1.74 0.22
C PRO A 314 14.60 -1.15 -0.98
N PRO A 315 14.70 -1.89 -2.11
CA PRO A 315 15.33 -1.41 -3.35
C PRO A 315 14.47 -0.38 -4.12
N CYS A 316 13.74 0.47 -3.39
CA CYS A 316 12.96 1.58 -3.92
C CYS A 316 13.05 2.77 -2.96
N LEU A 317 12.84 3.98 -3.47
CA LEU A 317 12.83 5.18 -2.64
C LEU A 317 11.71 5.07 -1.61
N MET A 318 12.01 5.36 -0.35
CA MET A 318 11.07 5.27 0.76
C MET A 318 11.09 6.58 1.57
N ASN A 319 9.92 6.97 2.08
CA ASN A 319 9.83 8.02 3.09
C ASN A 319 10.30 7.42 4.43
N ILE A 320 11.40 7.95 4.99
CA ILE A 320 12.08 7.36 6.15
C ILE A 320 11.27 7.41 7.44
N SER A 321 10.37 8.39 7.57
CA SER A 321 9.48 8.54 8.73
C SER A 321 8.34 7.52 8.69
N THR A 322 7.60 7.51 7.59
CA THR A 322 6.36 6.72 7.44
C THR A 322 6.60 5.30 6.94
N GLY A 323 7.77 5.00 6.38
CA GLY A 323 8.04 3.74 5.70
C GLY A 323 7.32 3.59 4.36
N MET A 324 6.66 4.63 3.85
CA MET A 324 5.87 4.56 2.62
C MET A 324 6.79 4.47 1.40
N HIS A 325 6.60 3.44 0.58
CA HIS A 325 7.36 3.25 -0.65
C HIS A 325 6.88 4.24 -1.72
N ALA A 326 7.83 4.87 -2.41
CA ALA A 326 7.55 5.75 -3.54
C ALA A 326 7.07 4.95 -4.75
N THR A 327 6.15 5.55 -5.53
CA THR A 327 5.89 5.06 -6.89
C THR A 327 7.12 5.30 -7.77
N ARG A 328 7.29 4.50 -8.83
CA ARG A 328 8.38 4.70 -9.81
C ARG A 328 8.42 6.14 -10.33
N GLU A 329 7.26 6.71 -10.60
CA GLU A 329 7.15 8.09 -11.10
C GLU A 329 7.66 9.15 -10.11
N VAL A 330 7.33 9.00 -8.82
CA VAL A 330 7.84 9.91 -7.77
C VAL A 330 9.33 9.71 -7.53
N GLN A 331 9.78 8.46 -7.48
CA GLN A 331 11.19 8.12 -7.34
C GLN A 331 12.02 8.75 -8.46
N ASP A 332 11.65 8.49 -9.72
CA ASP A 332 12.37 9.03 -10.88
C ASP A 332 12.36 10.56 -10.87
N SER A 333 11.23 11.18 -10.50
CA SER A 333 11.12 12.64 -10.42
C SER A 333 12.00 13.27 -9.33
N LEU A 334 12.16 12.64 -8.17
CA LEU A 334 12.98 13.16 -7.07
C LEU A 334 14.47 12.91 -7.32
N LEU A 335 14.85 11.72 -7.76
CA LEU A 335 16.26 11.35 -7.99
C LEU A 335 16.88 12.05 -9.20
N SER A 336 16.08 12.45 -10.18
CA SER A 336 16.53 13.25 -11.33
C SER A 336 16.34 14.77 -11.14
N ALA A 337 15.79 15.21 -10.00
CA ALA A 337 15.32 16.59 -9.81
C ALA A 337 16.42 17.65 -10.10
N VAL A 338 17.61 17.46 -9.53
CA VAL A 338 18.73 18.41 -9.71
C VAL A 338 19.23 18.40 -11.16
N ASN A 339 19.39 17.22 -11.77
CA ASN A 339 19.81 17.08 -13.17
C ASN A 339 18.81 17.72 -14.14
N GLU A 340 17.51 17.55 -13.91
CA GLU A 340 16.46 18.21 -14.70
C GLU A 340 16.45 19.73 -14.46
N GLY A 341 16.74 20.17 -13.23
CA GLY A 341 16.99 21.56 -12.90
C GLY A 341 18.15 22.17 -13.69
N GLU A 342 19.27 21.45 -13.78
CA GLU A 342 20.44 21.85 -14.58
C GLU A 342 20.11 21.93 -16.07
N LYS A 343 19.41 20.94 -16.62
CA LYS A 343 18.96 20.97 -18.03
C LYS A 343 18.08 22.18 -18.30
N LYS A 344 17.12 22.47 -17.41
CA LYS A 344 16.26 23.66 -17.50
C LYS A 344 17.05 24.96 -17.42
N CYS A 345 18.02 25.04 -16.52
CA CYS A 345 18.92 26.18 -16.39
C CYS A 345 19.71 26.40 -17.69
N ARG A 346 20.38 25.35 -18.20
CA ARG A 346 21.15 25.40 -19.44
C ARG A 346 20.29 25.80 -20.64
N ASN A 347 19.09 25.24 -20.74
CA ASN A 347 18.15 25.60 -21.80
C ASN A 347 17.73 27.07 -21.72
N PHE A 348 17.50 27.60 -20.52
CA PHE A 348 17.17 29.02 -20.32
C PHE A 348 18.34 29.93 -20.75
N VAL A 349 19.56 29.64 -20.28
CA VAL A 349 20.76 30.40 -20.65
C VAL A 349 20.98 30.38 -22.17
N ASN A 350 20.86 29.21 -22.80
CA ASN A 350 21.05 29.06 -24.24
C ASN A 350 19.97 29.76 -25.07
N SER A 351 18.71 29.74 -24.62
CA SER A 351 17.59 30.28 -25.41
C SER A 351 17.33 31.77 -25.19
N ALA A 352 17.60 32.29 -23.99
CA ALA A 352 17.19 33.64 -23.56
C ALA A 352 18.35 34.58 -23.23
N LEU A 353 19.57 34.09 -23.01
CA LEU A 353 20.74 34.90 -22.65
C LEU A 353 21.88 34.84 -23.67
N SER A 354 21.82 33.94 -24.66
CA SER A 354 22.87 33.79 -25.67
C SER A 354 22.73 34.77 -26.84
N VAL A 355 23.86 35.04 -27.52
CA VAL A 355 23.89 35.87 -28.73
C VAL A 355 23.04 35.19 -29.82
N GLY A 356 22.00 35.88 -30.30
CA GLY A 356 20.99 35.30 -31.20
C GLY A 356 19.82 34.63 -30.49
N GLN A 357 19.38 35.15 -29.33
CA GLN A 357 18.28 34.64 -28.51
C GLN A 357 17.08 34.14 -29.33
N SER A 358 16.68 32.88 -29.10
CA SER A 358 15.50 32.28 -29.74
C SER A 358 14.19 32.64 -29.03
N VAL A 359 14.28 33.09 -27.77
CA VAL A 359 13.14 33.40 -26.91
C VAL A 359 13.38 34.72 -26.19
N ASN A 360 12.35 35.55 -26.06
CA ASN A 360 12.43 36.80 -25.31
C ASN A 360 12.69 36.50 -23.81
N PHE A 361 13.65 37.20 -23.19
CA PHE A 361 13.99 37.07 -21.77
C PHE A 361 12.77 37.12 -20.83
N TYR A 362 11.77 37.95 -21.16
CA TYR A 362 10.58 38.12 -20.32
C TYR A 362 9.53 37.00 -20.49
N SER A 363 9.65 36.16 -21.52
CA SER A 363 8.70 35.06 -21.80
C SER A 363 8.56 34.08 -20.64
N PRO A 364 7.35 33.54 -20.37
CA PRO A 364 7.13 32.62 -19.26
C PRO A 364 8.09 31.42 -19.26
N ILE A 365 8.74 31.16 -18.12
CA ILE A 365 9.58 29.96 -17.95
C ILE A 365 8.66 28.75 -17.73
N SER A 366 8.85 27.70 -18.54
CA SER A 366 8.07 26.47 -18.40
C SER A 366 8.25 25.84 -17.01
N LYS A 367 7.15 25.73 -16.27
CA LYS A 367 7.13 25.08 -14.95
C LYS A 367 7.63 23.62 -15.05
N SER A 368 8.36 23.18 -14.03
CA SER A 368 8.65 21.76 -13.80
C SER A 368 7.38 21.01 -13.41
N LYS A 369 7.32 19.74 -13.77
CA LYS A 369 6.31 18.79 -13.29
C LYS A 369 6.89 17.92 -12.17
N LEU A 370 7.63 18.55 -11.24
CA LEU A 370 8.23 17.85 -10.10
C LEU A 370 7.12 17.13 -9.31
N LYS A 371 7.23 15.81 -9.18
CA LYS A 371 6.40 14.99 -8.32
C LYS A 371 7.17 14.61 -7.07
N THR A 372 6.48 14.68 -5.94
CA THR A 372 7.01 14.43 -4.60
C THR A 372 6.06 13.46 -3.86
N PHE A 373 6.38 13.06 -2.63
CA PHE A 373 5.53 12.18 -1.83
C PHE A 373 4.13 12.74 -1.57
N GLU A 374 3.96 14.07 -1.53
CA GLU A 374 2.66 14.75 -1.44
C GLU A 374 1.72 14.35 -2.59
N HIS A 375 2.27 14.09 -3.78
CA HIS A 375 1.49 13.68 -4.94
C HIS A 375 0.91 12.26 -4.80
N MET A 376 1.48 11.43 -3.92
CA MET A 376 0.93 10.11 -3.56
C MET A 376 -0.23 10.19 -2.56
N ASN A 377 -0.37 11.34 -1.88
CA ASN A 377 -1.47 11.62 -0.96
C ASN A 377 -2.67 12.30 -1.65
N ALA A 378 -2.45 12.88 -2.83
CA ALA A 378 -3.48 13.57 -3.59
C ALA A 378 -4.53 12.59 -4.13
N LYS A 379 -5.79 12.76 -3.71
CA LYS A 379 -6.93 12.10 -4.38
C LYS A 379 -6.95 12.57 -5.82
N THR A 380 -6.67 11.67 -6.76
CA THR A 380 -6.84 11.98 -8.19
C THR A 380 -8.31 12.32 -8.41
N SER A 381 -8.62 13.60 -8.61
CA SER A 381 -9.92 13.98 -9.14
C SER A 381 -9.95 13.52 -10.59
N LEU A 382 -10.68 12.43 -10.84
CA LEU A 382 -11.05 12.04 -12.19
C LEU A 382 -11.97 13.14 -12.73
N LYS A 383 -11.40 14.16 -13.37
CA LYS A 383 -12.17 14.94 -14.35
C LYS A 383 -12.37 14.01 -15.54
N CYS A 384 -13.61 13.56 -15.73
CA CYS A 384 -14.05 12.84 -16.91
C CYS A 384 -13.69 13.65 -18.16
N LYS A 385 -12.59 13.30 -18.83
CA LYS A 385 -12.36 13.70 -20.22
C LYS A 385 -13.18 12.72 -21.06
N SER A 386 -14.25 13.25 -21.66
CA SER A 386 -15.07 12.61 -22.70
C SER A 386 -15.46 11.16 -22.38
N GLY A 387 -16.60 11.02 -21.69
CA GLY A 387 -17.26 9.74 -21.44
C GLY A 387 -17.79 9.08 -22.71
N GLU A 388 -16.89 8.58 -23.53
CA GLU A 388 -17.20 7.62 -24.59
C GLU A 388 -16.34 6.37 -24.41
N ILE A 389 -16.85 5.45 -23.62
CA ILE A 389 -16.64 4.03 -23.92
C ILE A 389 -17.73 3.69 -24.93
N ILE A 390 -17.40 3.74 -26.21
CA ILE A 390 -18.25 3.13 -27.24
C ILE A 390 -17.96 1.63 -27.22
N THR A 391 -18.75 0.89 -26.45
CA THR A 391 -19.22 -0.45 -26.84
C THR A 391 -20.61 -0.63 -26.24
N GLY A 392 -21.64 -0.36 -27.05
CA GLY A 392 -23.03 -0.58 -26.67
C GLY A 392 -23.29 -2.07 -26.40
N HIS A 393 -23.10 -2.51 -25.16
CA HIS A 393 -23.62 -3.80 -24.71
C HIS A 393 -25.14 -3.66 -24.57
N ILE A 394 -25.87 -4.22 -25.53
CA ILE A 394 -27.32 -4.40 -25.43
C ILE A 394 -27.58 -5.20 -24.14
N ASN A 395 -28.44 -4.69 -23.26
CA ASN A 395 -28.80 -5.37 -22.01
C ASN A 395 -29.30 -6.81 -22.32
N PRO A 396 -28.71 -7.87 -21.75
CA PRO A 396 -29.11 -9.26 -22.00
C PRO A 396 -30.61 -9.54 -21.77
N GLU A 397 -31.25 -8.81 -20.86
CA GLU A 397 -32.70 -8.89 -20.63
C GLU A 397 -33.50 -8.39 -21.84
N ILE A 398 -33.01 -7.35 -22.55
CA ILE A 398 -33.62 -6.87 -23.79
C ILE A 398 -33.47 -7.91 -24.89
N VAL A 399 -32.30 -8.56 -25.00
CA VAL A 399 -32.07 -9.64 -25.96
C VAL A 399 -32.99 -10.82 -25.68
N PHE A 400 -33.12 -11.22 -24.40
CA PHE A 400 -34.02 -12.30 -23.98
C PHE A 400 -35.49 -12.00 -24.32
N ARG A 401 -35.99 -10.80 -24.03
CA ARG A 401 -37.38 -10.42 -24.35
C ARG A 401 -37.63 -10.39 -25.86
N ARG A 402 -36.69 -9.86 -26.64
CA ARG A 402 -36.78 -9.86 -28.11
C ARG A 402 -36.80 -11.29 -28.66
N ALA A 403 -35.96 -12.16 -28.10
CA ALA A 403 -35.89 -13.55 -28.49
C ALA A 403 -37.21 -14.31 -28.23
N LEU A 404 -37.88 -14.07 -27.09
CA LEU A 404 -39.20 -14.65 -26.80
C LEU A 404 -40.26 -14.20 -27.81
N VAL A 405 -40.27 -12.92 -28.19
CA VAL A 405 -41.22 -12.39 -29.19
C VAL A 405 -40.93 -12.95 -30.58
N LEU A 406 -39.65 -13.05 -30.97
CA LEU A 406 -39.26 -13.66 -32.25
C LEU A 406 -39.66 -15.13 -32.34
N ALA A 407 -39.46 -15.89 -31.26
CA ALA A 407 -39.80 -17.31 -31.24
C ALA A 407 -41.31 -17.59 -31.27
N ASN A 408 -42.14 -16.61 -30.89
CA ASN A 408 -43.60 -16.70 -31.05
C ASN A 408 -44.08 -16.28 -32.44
N SER A 409 -43.27 -15.55 -33.21
CA SER A 409 -43.68 -14.93 -34.48
C SER A 409 -43.02 -15.53 -35.71
N ARG A 410 -42.04 -16.43 -35.54
CA ARG A 410 -41.25 -17.00 -36.64
C ARG A 410 -40.90 -18.46 -36.39
N ASP A 411 -41.06 -19.29 -37.41
CA ASP A 411 -40.77 -20.74 -37.34
C ASP A 411 -39.28 -21.07 -37.36
N ASP A 412 -38.43 -20.16 -37.86
CA ASP A 412 -36.98 -20.33 -37.96
C ASP A 412 -36.23 -20.09 -36.63
N VAL A 413 -36.94 -19.64 -35.59
CA VAL A 413 -36.37 -19.27 -34.28
C VAL A 413 -37.12 -20.00 -33.17
N THR A 414 -36.51 -21.01 -32.56
CA THR A 414 -37.13 -21.73 -31.43
C THR A 414 -36.57 -21.27 -30.08
N ILE A 415 -37.43 -21.19 -29.05
CA ILE A 415 -37.02 -20.86 -27.67
C ILE A 415 -35.95 -21.85 -27.17
N ASP A 416 -36.09 -23.12 -27.51
CA ASP A 416 -35.13 -24.18 -27.18
C ASP A 416 -33.73 -23.88 -27.72
N ASN A 417 -33.62 -23.45 -28.98
CA ASN A 417 -32.32 -23.11 -29.57
C ASN A 417 -31.70 -21.88 -28.90
N ILE A 418 -32.50 -20.82 -28.68
CA ILE A 418 -32.02 -19.58 -28.05
C ILE A 418 -31.51 -19.82 -26.63
N LEU A 419 -32.29 -20.53 -25.80
CA LEU A 419 -31.96 -20.74 -24.39
C LEU A 419 -30.97 -21.87 -24.13
N SER A 420 -30.62 -22.63 -25.17
CA SER A 420 -29.50 -23.58 -25.11
C SER A 420 -28.14 -22.88 -25.06
N HIS A 421 -28.07 -21.61 -25.49
CA HIS A 421 -26.86 -20.79 -25.49
C HIS A 421 -26.91 -19.65 -24.45
N PRO A 422 -25.74 -19.14 -23.99
CA PRO A 422 -25.67 -17.90 -23.21
C PRO A 422 -26.26 -16.72 -23.99
N VAL A 423 -27.24 -16.03 -23.41
CA VAL A 423 -27.96 -14.92 -24.06
C VAL A 423 -27.09 -13.66 -24.23
N GLY A 424 -26.09 -13.48 -23.36
CA GLY A 424 -25.18 -12.34 -23.39
C GLY A 424 -23.78 -12.72 -22.91
N PRO A 425 -22.83 -11.77 -22.94
CA PRO A 425 -21.42 -12.04 -22.66
C PRO A 425 -21.14 -12.39 -21.19
N ILE A 426 -22.08 -12.09 -20.30
CA ILE A 426 -21.97 -12.35 -18.86
C ILE A 426 -23.21 -13.12 -18.40
N PRO A 427 -23.07 -14.33 -17.82
CA PRO A 427 -24.16 -15.10 -17.23
C PRO A 427 -24.72 -14.40 -15.98
N VAL A 428 -25.76 -13.58 -16.16
CA VAL A 428 -26.35 -12.75 -15.10
C VAL A 428 -26.91 -13.53 -13.91
N SER A 429 -27.21 -14.82 -14.06
CA SER A 429 -27.62 -15.69 -12.95
C SER A 429 -26.51 -15.95 -11.93
N MET A 430 -25.24 -15.75 -12.31
CA MET A 430 -24.04 -16.00 -11.49
C MET A 430 -23.20 -14.74 -11.26
N PHE A 431 -23.25 -13.78 -12.18
CA PHE A 431 -22.43 -12.57 -12.15
C PHE A 431 -23.29 -11.31 -12.18
N HIS A 432 -22.75 -10.21 -11.66
CA HIS A 432 -23.28 -8.87 -11.88
C HIS A 432 -22.96 -8.41 -13.31
N GLU A 433 -23.65 -7.36 -13.79
CA GLU A 433 -23.45 -6.84 -15.15
C GLU A 433 -22.03 -6.30 -15.40
N ASP A 434 -21.31 -5.95 -14.33
CA ASP A 434 -19.89 -5.52 -14.37
C ASP A 434 -18.91 -6.71 -14.44
N GLY A 435 -19.41 -7.95 -14.46
CA GLY A 435 -18.61 -9.17 -14.50
C GLY A 435 -18.15 -9.70 -13.15
N THR A 436 -18.47 -9.01 -12.04
CA THR A 436 -18.11 -9.47 -10.69
C THR A 436 -19.01 -10.63 -10.22
N MET A 437 -18.44 -11.56 -9.45
CA MET A 437 -19.19 -12.71 -8.91
C MET A 437 -20.27 -12.27 -7.93
N ARG A 438 -21.47 -12.85 -8.03
CA ARG A 438 -22.51 -12.69 -7.00
C ARG A 438 -22.10 -13.39 -5.70
N LYS A 439 -22.52 -12.83 -4.57
CA LYS A 439 -22.24 -13.36 -3.23
C LYS A 439 -23.52 -13.77 -2.50
N SER A 440 -23.42 -14.86 -1.75
CA SER A 440 -24.43 -15.28 -0.77
C SER A 440 -24.00 -14.93 0.66
N CYS A 441 -24.95 -14.78 1.57
CA CYS A 441 -24.68 -14.63 3.00
C CYS A 441 -24.19 -15.96 3.60
N LYS A 442 -22.86 -16.18 3.66
CA LYS A 442 -22.26 -17.40 4.22
C LYS A 442 -22.70 -17.65 5.67
N SER A 443 -22.80 -16.60 6.48
CA SER A 443 -23.24 -16.69 7.88
C SER A 443 -24.65 -17.25 8.05
N ASP A 444 -25.48 -17.28 7.01
CA ASP A 444 -26.78 -17.94 7.11
C ASP A 444 -26.66 -19.46 7.26
N LEU A 445 -25.59 -20.06 6.74
CA LEU A 445 -25.30 -21.48 6.95
C LEU A 445 -24.93 -21.76 8.41
N VAL A 446 -24.09 -20.91 9.00
CA VAL A 446 -23.72 -20.98 10.43
C VAL A 446 -24.97 -20.92 11.30
N LYS A 447 -25.90 -19.99 11.03
CA LYS A 447 -27.18 -19.92 11.75
C LYS A 447 -28.01 -21.21 11.64
N GLN A 448 -27.91 -21.95 10.53
CA GLN A 448 -28.59 -23.25 10.44
C GLN A 448 -27.93 -24.28 11.35
N PHE A 449 -26.60 -24.33 11.40
CA PHE A 449 -25.87 -25.22 12.32
C PHE A 449 -26.17 -24.91 13.79
N GLU A 450 -26.22 -23.62 14.15
CA GLU A 450 -26.59 -23.17 15.51
C GLU A 450 -28.02 -23.57 15.90
N ASN A 451 -28.91 -23.81 14.93
CA ASN A 451 -30.26 -24.32 15.19
C ASN A 451 -30.29 -25.84 15.41
N GLU A 452 -29.30 -26.60 14.93
CA GLU A 452 -29.21 -28.04 15.16
C GLU A 452 -28.56 -28.36 16.52
N VAL A 453 -27.45 -27.68 16.83
CA VAL A 453 -26.74 -27.83 18.12
C VAL A 453 -26.55 -26.44 18.71
N SER A 454 -27.20 -26.20 19.85
CA SER A 454 -27.23 -24.87 20.47
C SER A 454 -25.81 -24.47 20.91
N PRO A 455 -25.28 -23.31 20.46
CA PRO A 455 -23.95 -22.87 20.88
C PRO A 455 -23.89 -22.59 22.38
N VAL A 456 -22.76 -22.93 23.01
CA VAL A 456 -22.53 -22.65 24.43
C VAL A 456 -21.73 -21.35 24.60
N LEU A 457 -21.95 -20.63 25.71
CA LEU A 457 -21.23 -19.39 26.01
C LEU A 457 -19.85 -19.63 26.67
N SER A 458 -19.70 -20.76 27.34
CA SER A 458 -18.46 -21.21 27.98
C SER A 458 -18.23 -22.68 27.68
N LEU A 459 -16.97 -23.05 27.48
CA LEU A 459 -16.58 -24.44 27.28
C LEU A 459 -16.75 -25.23 28.59
N PRO A 460 -17.13 -26.52 28.53
CA PRO A 460 -17.07 -27.42 29.69
C PRO A 460 -15.64 -27.57 30.23
N ASP A 461 -15.50 -27.96 31.50
CA ASP A 461 -14.19 -28.27 32.07
C ASP A 461 -13.52 -29.44 31.34
N PHE A 462 -12.23 -29.31 31.04
CA PHE A 462 -11.42 -30.33 30.37
C PHE A 462 -9.95 -30.10 30.69
N ASP A 463 -9.15 -31.16 30.59
CA ASP A 463 -7.72 -31.10 30.85
C ASP A 463 -7.00 -30.17 29.86
N PRO A 464 -6.43 -29.03 30.31
CA PRO A 464 -5.68 -28.13 29.43
C PRO A 464 -4.48 -28.81 28.79
N SER A 465 -3.88 -29.83 29.42
CA SER A 465 -2.74 -30.59 28.89
C SER A 465 -3.08 -31.39 27.62
N LEU A 466 -4.37 -31.72 27.45
CA LEU A 466 -4.92 -32.45 26.31
C LEU A 466 -5.72 -31.54 25.36
N THR A 467 -5.55 -30.21 25.49
CA THR A 467 -6.27 -29.21 24.69
C THR A 467 -5.33 -28.50 23.72
N THR A 468 -5.76 -28.42 22.46
CA THR A 468 -5.11 -27.61 21.40
C THR A 468 -6.02 -26.46 20.98
N TYR A 469 -5.48 -25.24 20.93
CA TYR A 469 -6.20 -24.02 20.59
C TYR A 469 -5.63 -23.37 19.32
N ILE A 470 -6.33 -23.50 18.20
CA ILE A 470 -5.92 -23.01 16.88
C ILE A 470 -6.65 -21.70 16.58
N ARG A 471 -5.95 -20.70 16.07
CA ARG A 471 -6.49 -19.36 15.83
C ARG A 471 -6.21 -18.91 14.41
N ASP A 472 -7.24 -18.33 13.79
CA ASP A 472 -7.12 -17.57 12.55
C ASP A 472 -6.39 -16.25 12.84
N GLY A 473 -5.10 -16.22 12.54
CA GLY A 473 -4.21 -15.12 12.91
C GLY A 473 -4.61 -13.81 12.24
N MET A 474 -5.00 -13.84 10.96
CA MET A 474 -5.39 -12.64 10.23
C MET A 474 -6.76 -12.12 10.70
N ALA A 475 -7.69 -12.99 11.10
CA ALA A 475 -8.94 -12.56 11.72
C ALA A 475 -8.71 -11.91 13.09
N LEU A 476 -7.76 -12.41 13.90
CA LEU A 476 -7.37 -11.78 15.16
C LEU A 476 -6.85 -10.36 14.93
N VAL A 477 -5.88 -10.20 14.03
CA VAL A 477 -5.27 -8.92 13.66
C VAL A 477 -6.32 -7.92 13.17
N GLN A 478 -7.32 -8.37 12.40
CA GLN A 478 -8.42 -7.51 11.93
C GLN A 478 -9.35 -7.03 13.06
N CYS A 479 -9.49 -7.83 14.12
CA CYS A 479 -10.33 -7.50 15.28
C CYS A 479 -9.62 -6.59 16.29
N MET A 480 -8.29 -6.43 16.21
CA MET A 480 -7.55 -5.53 17.08
C MET A 480 -7.91 -4.06 16.82
N ASP A 481 -8.02 -3.28 17.89
CA ASP A 481 -8.27 -1.84 17.78
C ASP A 481 -6.94 -1.10 17.58
N ALA A 482 -6.46 -1.12 16.33
CA ALA A 482 -5.22 -0.47 15.93
C ALA A 482 -5.15 1.03 16.31
N LYS A 483 -6.29 1.70 16.55
CA LYS A 483 -6.31 3.11 16.98
C LYS A 483 -5.83 3.33 18.41
N LYS A 484 -5.82 2.28 19.24
CA LYS A 484 -5.29 2.35 20.63
C LYS A 484 -3.77 2.25 20.69
N HIS A 485 -3.14 1.90 19.59
CA HIS A 485 -1.71 1.64 19.50
C HIS A 485 -1.06 2.75 18.69
N ARG A 486 0.11 3.22 19.12
CA ARG A 486 0.86 4.23 18.38
C ARG A 486 1.71 3.54 17.32
N THR A 487 2.43 2.50 17.70
CA THR A 487 3.39 1.79 16.83
C THR A 487 2.99 0.35 16.53
N PHE A 488 3.63 -0.26 15.53
CA PHE A 488 3.47 -1.70 15.27
C PHE A 488 3.99 -2.55 16.43
N GLY A 489 5.01 -2.11 17.17
CA GLY A 489 5.49 -2.75 18.40
C GLY A 489 4.45 -2.75 19.52
N ASP A 490 3.71 -1.65 19.71
CA ASP A 490 2.59 -1.59 20.67
C ASP A 490 1.50 -2.61 20.32
N LEU A 491 1.17 -2.71 19.02
CA LEU A 491 0.20 -3.66 18.50
C LEU A 491 0.68 -5.10 18.69
N ALA A 492 1.94 -5.39 18.37
CA ALA A 492 2.53 -6.72 18.54
C ALA A 492 2.59 -7.15 20.01
N THR A 493 2.89 -6.20 20.91
CA THR A 493 2.85 -6.45 22.36
C THR A 493 1.45 -6.80 22.85
N ASP A 494 0.40 -6.11 22.36
CA ASP A 494 -0.98 -6.48 22.69
C ASP A 494 -1.38 -7.85 22.11
N TYR A 495 -0.91 -8.17 20.91
CA TYR A 495 -1.10 -9.50 20.32
C TYR A 495 -0.47 -10.60 21.19
N CYS A 496 0.76 -10.41 21.64
CA CYS A 496 1.45 -11.30 22.59
C CYS A 496 0.65 -11.46 23.89
N ARG A 497 0.11 -10.37 24.45
CA ARG A 497 -0.73 -10.43 25.65
C ARG A 497 -1.98 -11.30 25.45
N GLN A 498 -2.65 -11.17 24.30
CA GLN A 498 -3.79 -12.01 23.95
C GLN A 498 -3.39 -13.48 23.77
N LEU A 499 -2.21 -13.74 23.20
CA LEU A 499 -1.63 -15.08 23.09
C LEU A 499 -1.37 -15.72 24.45
N THR A 500 -0.77 -15.02 25.42
CA THR A 500 -0.54 -15.54 26.78
C THR A 500 -1.83 -16.05 27.43
N SER A 501 -2.95 -15.34 27.24
CA SER A 501 -4.25 -15.74 27.80
C SER A 501 -4.80 -17.07 27.24
N CYS A 502 -4.30 -17.52 26.08
CA CYS A 502 -4.72 -18.77 25.47
C CYS A 502 -4.09 -19.98 26.16
N PHE A 503 -2.87 -19.84 26.70
CA PHE A 503 -2.18 -20.93 27.41
C PHE A 503 -2.82 -21.31 28.75
N ALA A 504 -3.68 -20.46 29.30
CA ALA A 504 -4.52 -20.82 30.45
C ALA A 504 -5.58 -21.88 30.10
N LYS A 505 -5.88 -22.08 28.81
CA LYS A 505 -6.94 -22.97 28.32
C LYS A 505 -6.40 -24.17 27.55
N ALA A 506 -5.15 -24.13 27.11
CA ALA A 506 -4.58 -25.10 26.21
C ALA A 506 -3.06 -25.18 26.37
N HIS A 507 -2.55 -26.41 26.33
CA HIS A 507 -1.13 -26.69 26.33
C HIS A 507 -0.47 -26.41 24.98
N THR A 508 -1.22 -26.61 23.90
CA THR A 508 -0.77 -26.25 22.54
C THR A 508 -1.62 -25.11 21.98
N VAL A 509 -0.96 -24.05 21.51
CA VAL A 509 -1.62 -22.94 20.80
C VAL A 509 -1.03 -22.84 19.40
N ALA A 510 -1.84 -22.56 18.39
CA ALA A 510 -1.38 -22.37 17.02
C ALA A 510 -2.01 -21.12 16.39
N ASP A 511 -1.19 -20.29 15.77
CA ASP A 511 -1.64 -19.22 14.88
C ASP A 511 -1.38 -19.57 13.44
N VAL A 512 -2.42 -19.43 12.63
CA VAL A 512 -2.37 -19.76 11.21
C VAL A 512 -2.72 -18.51 10.40
N PHE A 513 -1.82 -18.12 9.51
CA PHE A 513 -1.97 -16.98 8.61
C PHE A 513 -2.08 -17.41 7.14
N ASP A 514 -2.71 -16.57 6.32
CA ASP A 514 -2.76 -16.72 4.86
C ASP A 514 -1.39 -16.45 4.22
N ARG A 515 -1.17 -17.02 3.05
CA ARG A 515 -0.06 -16.70 2.14
C ARG A 515 -0.48 -15.66 1.11
N TYR A 516 0.41 -14.70 0.87
CA TYR A 516 0.23 -13.66 -0.15
C TYR A 516 1.30 -13.69 -1.25
N ASP A 517 2.18 -14.70 -1.26
CA ASP A 517 3.28 -14.88 -2.22
C ASP A 517 2.89 -15.68 -3.49
N VAL A 518 1.68 -16.25 -3.53
CA VAL A 518 1.19 -17.06 -4.66
C VAL A 518 0.73 -16.17 -5.82
N LYS A 519 1.34 -16.32 -7.00
CA LYS A 519 1.01 -15.53 -8.22
C LYS A 519 -0.36 -15.91 -8.81
N ASP A 520 -0.60 -17.19 -9.06
CA ASP A 520 -1.82 -17.71 -9.68
C ASP A 520 -2.91 -18.03 -8.65
N SER A 521 -3.16 -17.10 -7.73
CA SER A 521 -4.18 -17.30 -6.68
C SER A 521 -5.60 -17.21 -7.25
N ILE A 522 -6.42 -18.22 -6.98
CA ILE A 522 -7.86 -18.22 -7.30
C ILE A 522 -8.65 -17.21 -6.46
N LYS A 523 -8.06 -16.63 -5.40
CA LYS A 523 -8.66 -15.56 -4.59
C LYS A 523 -8.27 -14.15 -5.07
N SER A 524 -7.44 -14.00 -6.10
CA SER A 524 -7.01 -12.69 -6.63
C SER A 524 -8.19 -11.77 -6.92
N ALA A 525 -9.24 -12.25 -7.59
CA ALA A 525 -10.43 -11.45 -7.88
C ALA A 525 -11.16 -10.95 -6.61
N GLU A 526 -11.23 -11.76 -5.55
CA GLU A 526 -11.84 -11.35 -4.27
C GLU A 526 -10.94 -10.36 -3.51
N ARG A 527 -9.61 -10.54 -3.59
CA ARG A 527 -8.62 -9.62 -3.01
C ARG A 527 -8.68 -8.25 -3.70
N GLU A 528 -8.67 -8.22 -5.03
CA GLU A 528 -8.82 -7.01 -5.84
C GLU A 528 -10.12 -6.26 -5.56
N ARG A 529 -11.25 -6.97 -5.41
CA ARG A 529 -12.53 -6.35 -5.06
C ARG A 529 -12.48 -5.64 -3.69
N ARG A 530 -11.75 -6.20 -2.72
CA ARG A 530 -11.57 -5.60 -1.38
C ARG A 530 -10.61 -4.42 -1.41
N THR A 531 -9.59 -4.48 -2.27
CA THR A 531 -8.72 -3.36 -2.60
C THR A 531 -9.50 -2.36 -3.45
N LYS A 532 -10.26 -1.44 -2.84
CA LYS A 532 -10.87 -0.32 -3.58
C LYS A 532 -9.76 0.38 -4.36
N VAL A 533 -9.66 0.12 -5.67
CA VAL A 533 -8.58 0.62 -6.54
C VAL A 533 -8.71 2.13 -6.58
N THR A 534 -8.06 2.78 -5.62
CA THR A 534 -7.65 4.17 -5.74
C THR A 534 -6.29 4.13 -6.43
N ALA A 535 -6.03 5.08 -7.31
CA ALA A 535 -4.90 5.06 -8.25
C ALA A 535 -3.49 4.96 -7.60
N HIS A 536 -3.38 4.85 -6.27
CA HIS A 536 -2.13 4.87 -5.51
C HIS A 536 -2.23 3.87 -4.34
N THR A 537 -2.04 2.58 -4.61
CA THR A 537 -1.86 1.55 -3.56
C THR A 537 -0.59 1.90 -2.78
N LYS A 538 -0.69 2.07 -1.46
CA LYS A 538 0.45 2.45 -0.61
C LYS A 538 1.01 1.22 0.09
N VAL A 539 2.26 0.91 -0.22
CA VAL A 539 3.04 -0.12 0.46
C VAL A 539 3.88 0.55 1.54
N PHE A 540 3.95 -0.07 2.72
CA PHE A 540 4.71 0.41 3.86
C PHE A 540 5.67 -0.66 4.36
N GLN A 541 6.86 -0.26 4.78
CA GLN A 541 7.73 -1.10 5.60
C GLN A 541 7.17 -1.17 7.04
N VAL A 542 7.15 -2.38 7.61
CA VAL A 542 6.64 -2.66 8.96
C VAL A 542 7.82 -2.95 9.89
N ILE A 543 8.05 -2.08 10.87
CA ILE A 543 9.08 -2.21 11.91
C ILE A 543 8.51 -1.79 13.26
N GLU A 544 9.14 -2.24 14.35
CA GLU A 544 8.66 -2.10 15.73
C GLU A 544 8.31 -0.65 16.12
N GLY A 545 9.23 0.30 15.93
CA GLY A 545 9.03 1.70 16.30
C GLY A 545 8.07 2.48 15.40
N ARG A 546 7.64 1.93 14.27
CA ARG A 546 6.90 2.71 13.26
C ARG A 546 5.44 2.90 13.62
N ASN A 547 4.96 4.13 13.42
CA ASN A 547 3.56 4.49 13.65
C ASN A 547 2.60 3.70 12.74
N ILE A 548 1.43 3.34 13.28
CA ILE A 548 0.43 2.59 12.53
C ILE A 548 -0.26 3.52 11.51
N PRO A 549 -0.26 3.17 10.20
CA PRO A 549 -0.97 3.93 9.17
C PRO A 549 -2.49 3.76 9.27
N ASP A 550 -3.26 4.34 8.34
CA ASP A 550 -4.71 4.07 8.25
C ASP A 550 -4.98 2.57 8.11
N TRP A 551 -5.34 1.93 9.22
CA TRP A 551 -5.38 0.47 9.37
C TRP A 551 -6.24 -0.21 8.33
N LYS A 552 -7.40 0.38 8.00
CA LYS A 552 -8.32 -0.20 7.01
C LYS A 552 -7.75 -0.14 5.60
N LYS A 553 -7.05 0.95 5.26
CA LYS A 553 -6.36 1.07 3.95
C LYS A 553 -5.13 0.19 3.90
N PHE A 554 -4.35 0.14 4.98
CA PHE A 554 -3.17 -0.70 5.12
C PHE A 554 -3.51 -2.17 4.88
N LEU A 555 -4.50 -2.71 5.60
CA LEU A 555 -4.99 -4.09 5.44
C LEU A 555 -5.74 -4.36 4.13
N SER A 556 -5.94 -3.36 3.27
CA SER A 556 -6.52 -3.59 1.92
C SER A 556 -5.46 -3.96 0.88
N VAL A 557 -4.18 -3.86 1.23
CA VAL A 557 -3.03 -4.10 0.34
C VAL A 557 -2.35 -5.42 0.74
N LYS A 558 -2.15 -6.33 -0.22
CA LYS A 558 -1.62 -7.67 0.05
C LYS A 558 -0.18 -7.63 0.57
N GLU A 559 0.65 -6.74 0.02
CA GLU A 559 2.05 -6.57 0.39
C GLU A 559 2.19 -6.13 1.85
N ASN A 560 1.32 -5.21 2.29
CA ASN A 560 1.27 -4.74 3.68
C ASN A 560 0.87 -5.85 4.66
N LYS A 561 -0.09 -6.71 4.27
CA LYS A 561 -0.49 -7.86 5.10
C LYS A 561 0.66 -8.85 5.26
N GLN A 562 1.35 -9.19 4.17
CA GLN A 562 2.50 -10.09 4.22
C GLN A 562 3.61 -9.52 5.11
N ALA A 563 3.97 -8.24 4.92
CA ALA A 563 4.97 -7.58 5.74
C ALA A 563 4.60 -7.57 7.23
N LEU A 564 3.31 -7.33 7.54
CA LEU A 564 2.79 -7.37 8.89
C LEU A 564 2.85 -8.78 9.51
N ILE A 565 2.45 -9.81 8.78
CA ILE A 565 2.47 -11.19 9.25
C ILE A 565 3.90 -11.64 9.54
N ASN A 566 4.85 -11.30 8.67
CA ASN A 566 6.27 -11.60 8.86
C ASN A 566 6.80 -10.88 10.10
N PHE A 567 6.48 -9.58 10.25
CA PHE A 567 6.83 -8.81 11.44
C PHE A 567 6.28 -9.45 12.74
N PHE A 568 5.03 -9.92 12.76
CA PHE A 568 4.49 -10.63 13.93
C PHE A 568 5.28 -11.90 14.26
N GLY A 569 5.63 -12.71 13.25
CA GLY A 569 6.42 -13.93 13.46
C GLY A 569 7.78 -13.64 14.08
N ASP A 570 8.52 -12.70 13.49
CA ASP A 570 9.85 -12.31 13.96
C ASP A 570 9.79 -11.65 15.35
N PHE A 571 8.80 -10.76 15.55
CA PHE A 571 8.60 -10.08 16.83
C PHE A 571 8.27 -11.06 17.95
N ILE A 572 7.38 -12.04 17.72
CA ILE A 572 7.00 -13.01 18.76
C ILE A 572 8.19 -13.87 19.18
N VAL A 573 9.02 -14.30 18.23
CA VAL A 573 10.25 -15.06 18.51
C VAL A 573 11.21 -14.22 19.36
N LYS A 574 11.50 -12.98 18.94
CA LYS A 574 12.35 -12.03 19.70
C LYS A 574 11.77 -11.74 21.09
N PHE A 575 10.46 -11.55 21.17
CA PHE A 575 9.76 -11.23 22.41
C PHE A 575 9.84 -12.38 23.40
N ASN A 576 9.66 -13.63 22.96
CA ASN A 576 9.75 -14.82 23.82
C ASN A 576 11.14 -15.01 24.43
N GLN A 577 12.21 -14.67 23.69
CA GLN A 577 13.58 -14.73 24.20
C GLN A 577 13.84 -13.74 25.34
N SER A 578 13.18 -12.57 25.30
CA SER A 578 13.35 -11.51 26.29
C SER A 578 12.32 -11.57 27.43
N ASN A 579 11.13 -12.11 27.15
CA ASN A 579 10.00 -12.21 28.06
C ASN A 579 9.34 -13.59 27.84
N PRO A 580 9.32 -14.49 28.84
CA PRO A 580 8.76 -15.84 28.67
C PRO A 580 7.26 -15.77 28.35
N LEU A 581 6.95 -15.88 27.06
CA LEU A 581 5.59 -15.76 26.51
C LEU A 581 4.85 -17.09 26.57
N VAL A 582 5.59 -18.17 26.24
CA VAL A 582 5.11 -19.55 26.28
C VAL A 582 5.45 -20.14 27.65
N PRO A 583 4.46 -20.59 28.45
CA PRO A 583 4.74 -21.22 29.74
C PRO A 583 5.56 -22.50 29.61
N PRO A 584 6.30 -22.91 30.67
CA PRO A 584 7.12 -24.11 30.64
C PRO A 584 6.36 -25.36 30.20
N GLY A 585 6.90 -26.07 29.21
CA GLY A 585 6.30 -27.26 28.62
C GLY A 585 5.22 -27.02 27.58
N ASN A 586 4.67 -25.81 27.46
CA ASN A 586 3.67 -25.50 26.43
C ASN A 586 4.33 -25.29 25.06
N LEU A 587 3.53 -25.41 24.00
CA LEU A 587 3.99 -25.26 22.62
C LEU A 587 3.16 -24.23 21.85
N TYR A 588 3.84 -23.37 21.11
CA TYR A 588 3.22 -22.37 20.24
C TYR A 588 3.63 -22.58 18.78
N TYR A 589 2.67 -22.82 17.89
CA TYR A 589 2.91 -23.02 16.46
C TYR A 589 2.57 -21.73 15.69
N ILE A 590 3.44 -21.33 14.76
CA ILE A 590 3.25 -20.17 13.89
C ILE A 590 3.36 -20.64 12.44
N ALA A 591 2.25 -20.60 11.71
CA ALA A 591 2.17 -21.02 10.30
C ALA A 591 1.80 -19.85 9.38
N GLY A 592 2.42 -19.77 8.19
CA GLY A 592 2.13 -18.73 7.20
C GLY A 592 2.83 -17.39 7.46
N SER A 593 3.87 -17.38 8.28
CA SER A 593 4.68 -16.20 8.61
C SER A 593 6.15 -16.37 8.16
N PHE A 594 7.01 -15.44 8.56
CA PHE A 594 8.44 -15.38 8.22
C PHE A 594 8.71 -15.12 6.72
N GLY A 595 9.99 -14.92 6.37
CA GLY A 595 10.41 -14.72 4.97
C GLY A 595 10.06 -15.89 4.04
N ASN A 596 9.84 -17.09 4.59
CA ASN A 596 9.32 -18.25 3.87
C ASN A 596 8.04 -18.77 4.55
N PRO A 597 6.84 -18.49 4.00
CA PRO A 597 5.58 -18.81 4.64
C PRO A 597 5.17 -20.29 4.54
N GLU A 598 5.99 -21.13 3.91
CA GLU A 598 5.84 -22.59 3.95
C GLU A 598 6.32 -23.18 5.27
N ILE A 599 7.27 -22.52 5.93
CA ILE A 599 7.87 -22.99 7.17
C ILE A 599 6.90 -22.73 8.32
N VAL A 600 6.79 -23.72 9.20
CA VAL A 600 6.08 -23.60 10.48
C VAL A 600 7.10 -23.65 11.59
N LYS A 601 7.11 -22.62 12.43
CA LYS A 601 7.97 -22.57 13.62
C LYS A 601 7.18 -22.93 14.87
N VAL A 602 7.86 -23.63 15.78
CA VAL A 602 7.38 -23.96 17.11
C VAL A 602 8.22 -23.20 18.12
N VAL A 603 7.56 -22.44 18.98
CA VAL A 603 8.17 -21.70 20.08
C VAL A 603 7.82 -22.43 21.39
N SER A 604 8.85 -22.78 22.15
CA SER A 604 8.73 -23.29 23.53
C SER A 604 9.36 -22.31 24.52
N ASP A 605 9.39 -22.68 25.80
CA ASP A 605 10.11 -21.94 26.84
C ASP A 605 11.64 -22.03 26.70
N GLN A 606 12.15 -23.05 26.00
CA GLN A 606 13.59 -23.33 25.92
C GLN A 606 14.18 -22.93 24.56
N GLU A 607 13.44 -23.14 23.48
CA GLU A 607 13.98 -22.99 22.12
C GLU A 607 12.90 -22.66 21.08
N VAL A 608 13.36 -22.29 19.89
CA VAL A 608 12.53 -22.12 18.69
C VAL A 608 13.07 -23.05 17.62
N PHE A 609 12.23 -23.95 17.12
CA PHE A 609 12.59 -24.94 16.12
C PHE A 609 11.51 -25.06 15.04
N ASP A 610 11.86 -25.65 13.91
CA ASP A 610 10.93 -25.84 12.81
C ASP A 610 10.14 -27.15 12.95
N CYS A 611 8.91 -27.19 12.43
CA CYS A 611 8.09 -28.40 12.35
C CYS A 611 7.90 -28.82 10.87
N PRO A 612 8.79 -29.69 10.32
CA PRO A 612 8.72 -30.12 8.93
C PRO A 612 7.42 -30.83 8.55
N ASP A 613 6.80 -31.55 9.48
CA ASP A 613 5.51 -32.24 9.30
C ASP A 613 4.39 -31.27 8.90
N LEU A 614 4.51 -29.99 9.26
CA LEU A 614 3.54 -28.94 8.97
C LEU A 614 3.99 -28.00 7.85
N TYR A 615 5.14 -28.24 7.20
CA TYR A 615 5.59 -27.43 6.08
C TYR A 615 4.61 -27.51 4.91
N SER A 616 3.96 -26.39 4.60
CA SER A 616 2.76 -26.42 3.77
C SER A 616 2.81 -25.50 2.54
N THR A 617 2.40 -26.03 1.40
CA THR A 617 2.15 -25.23 0.18
C THR A 617 0.72 -24.70 0.08
N GLN A 618 -0.16 -25.05 1.04
CA GLN A 618 -1.52 -24.54 1.07
C GLN A 618 -1.52 -23.01 1.16
N GLU A 619 -2.35 -22.31 0.39
CA GLU A 619 -2.34 -20.84 0.34
C GLU A 619 -3.09 -20.20 1.52
N GLU A 620 -4.19 -20.81 1.97
CA GLU A 620 -5.15 -20.13 2.84
C GLU A 620 -5.09 -20.65 4.28
N ALA A 621 -5.39 -19.78 5.23
CA ALA A 621 -5.47 -20.16 6.64
C ALA A 621 -6.58 -21.18 6.90
N ASP A 622 -7.66 -21.15 6.12
CA ASP A 622 -8.81 -22.04 6.27
C ASP A 622 -8.43 -23.53 6.19
N THR A 623 -7.70 -23.94 5.15
CA THR A 623 -7.21 -25.31 4.98
C THR A 623 -6.05 -25.63 5.93
N ARG A 624 -5.17 -24.67 6.19
CA ARG A 624 -4.00 -24.88 7.08
C ARG A 624 -4.40 -25.14 8.53
N MET A 625 -5.48 -24.51 9.00
CA MET A 625 -6.00 -24.80 10.34
C MET A 625 -6.50 -26.24 10.47
N ILE A 626 -7.01 -26.84 9.40
CA ILE A 626 -7.42 -28.25 9.38
C ILE A 626 -6.20 -29.16 9.41
N LEU A 627 -5.16 -28.84 8.65
CA LEU A 627 -3.87 -29.54 8.73
C LEU A 627 -3.32 -29.51 10.16
N GLN A 628 -3.36 -28.35 10.81
CA GLN A 628 -2.94 -28.20 12.21
C GLN A 628 -3.82 -29.02 13.18
N ALA A 629 -5.14 -29.08 12.95
CA ALA A 629 -6.05 -29.88 13.76
C ALA A 629 -5.78 -31.38 13.62
N LEU A 630 -5.56 -31.87 12.39
CA LEU A 630 -5.18 -33.27 12.13
C LEU A 630 -3.81 -33.62 12.73
N HIS A 631 -2.86 -32.68 12.72
CA HIS A 631 -1.58 -32.87 13.41
C HIS A 631 -1.74 -32.97 14.92
N ALA A 632 -2.62 -32.16 15.52
CA ALA A 632 -2.96 -32.25 16.94
C ALA A 632 -3.63 -33.60 17.29
N ASP A 633 -4.54 -34.08 16.45
CA ASP A 633 -5.16 -35.41 16.59
C ASP A 633 -4.13 -36.54 16.51
N LYS A 634 -3.21 -36.49 15.54
CA LYS A 634 -2.09 -37.43 15.40
C LYS A 634 -1.23 -37.48 16.67
N ARG A 635 -0.91 -36.32 17.26
CA ARG A 635 -0.17 -36.24 18.53
C ARG A 635 -0.96 -36.87 19.69
N LEU A 636 -2.26 -36.62 19.78
CA LEU A 636 -3.12 -37.26 20.80
C LEU A 636 -3.14 -38.80 20.64
N LYS A 637 -3.15 -39.27 19.39
CA LYS A 637 -3.03 -40.69 19.06
C LYS A 637 -1.70 -41.29 19.49
N GLU A 638 -0.58 -40.62 19.24
CA GLU A 638 0.76 -41.03 19.68
C GLU A 638 0.87 -41.09 21.20
N LEU A 639 0.18 -40.19 21.91
CA LEU A 639 0.09 -40.20 23.38
C LEU A 639 -0.88 -41.25 23.93
N GLY A 640 -1.68 -41.90 23.08
CA GLY A 640 -2.74 -42.83 23.50
C GLY A 640 -3.84 -42.15 24.32
N LYS A 641 -4.11 -40.87 24.06
CA LYS A 641 -5.10 -40.05 24.77
C LYS A 641 -6.21 -39.59 23.85
N GLN A 642 -7.32 -39.18 24.46
CA GLN A 642 -8.40 -38.43 23.83
C GLN A 642 -8.25 -36.97 24.26
N GLY A 643 -8.44 -36.03 23.32
CA GLY A 643 -8.21 -34.62 23.58
C GLY A 643 -9.28 -33.69 23.01
N ARG A 644 -9.09 -32.40 23.27
CA ARG A 644 -9.97 -31.32 22.82
C ARG A 644 -9.25 -30.44 21.80
N ILE A 645 -9.92 -30.12 20.71
CA ILE A 645 -9.45 -29.13 19.72
C ILE A 645 -10.43 -27.96 19.69
N ILE A 646 -9.91 -26.75 19.82
CA ILE A 646 -10.68 -25.50 19.74
C ILE A 646 -10.14 -24.68 18.58
N ILE A 647 -10.98 -24.37 17.60
CA ILE A 647 -10.63 -23.55 16.44
C ILE A 647 -11.35 -22.20 16.57
N LYS A 648 -10.59 -21.12 16.72
CA LYS A 648 -11.12 -19.74 16.75
C LYS A 648 -11.10 -19.15 15.34
N THR A 649 -12.27 -18.98 14.76
CA THR A 649 -12.44 -18.40 13.42
C THR A 649 -13.78 -17.69 13.28
N SER A 650 -13.89 -16.84 12.28
CA SER A 650 -15.16 -16.26 11.83
C SER A 650 -15.54 -16.69 10.42
N ASP A 651 -14.67 -17.45 9.72
CA ASP A 651 -14.97 -17.92 8.37
C ASP A 651 -15.84 -19.18 8.42
N THR A 652 -16.92 -19.15 7.64
CA THR A 652 -17.82 -20.29 7.47
C THR A 652 -17.15 -21.44 6.73
N ASP A 653 -16.17 -21.15 5.86
CA ASP A 653 -15.45 -22.17 5.09
C ASP A 653 -14.73 -23.15 6.04
N VAL A 654 -14.18 -22.66 7.16
CA VAL A 654 -13.54 -23.48 8.19
C VAL A 654 -14.53 -24.41 8.90
N ILE A 655 -15.73 -23.92 9.25
CA ILE A 655 -16.75 -24.73 9.91
C ILE A 655 -17.18 -25.90 9.01
N VAL A 656 -17.35 -25.63 7.71
CA VAL A 656 -17.65 -26.67 6.71
C VAL A 656 -16.55 -27.72 6.65
N LEU A 657 -15.28 -27.30 6.70
CA LEU A 657 -14.15 -28.22 6.74
C LEU A 657 -14.06 -29.03 8.04
N CYS A 658 -14.31 -28.40 9.20
CA CYS A 658 -14.37 -29.12 10.48
C CYS A 658 -15.41 -30.25 10.44
N ILE A 659 -16.60 -30.00 9.89
CA ILE A 659 -17.66 -31.01 9.74
C ILE A 659 -17.21 -32.16 8.82
N TYR A 660 -16.51 -31.84 7.74
CA TYR A 660 -16.03 -32.86 6.80
C TYR A 660 -14.91 -33.74 7.40
N PHE A 661 -13.97 -33.14 8.12
CA PHE A 661 -12.80 -33.84 8.68
C PHE A 661 -13.02 -34.43 10.07
N ASP A 662 -14.13 -34.14 10.76
CA ASP A 662 -14.44 -34.63 12.12
C ASP A 662 -14.22 -36.15 12.25
N LYS A 663 -14.75 -36.95 11.31
CA LYS A 663 -14.57 -38.41 11.31
C LYS A 663 -13.12 -38.89 11.14
N GLN A 664 -12.23 -38.07 10.59
CA GLN A 664 -10.82 -38.40 10.45
C GLN A 664 -10.02 -38.13 11.74
N MET A 665 -10.57 -37.31 12.65
CA MET A 665 -9.95 -36.96 13.94
C MET A 665 -10.35 -37.96 15.03
N THR A 666 -9.80 -39.18 14.99
CA THR A 666 -10.24 -40.30 15.84
C THR A 666 -9.86 -40.19 17.32
N ASN A 667 -8.92 -39.31 17.65
CA ASN A 667 -8.39 -39.07 18.99
C ASN A 667 -8.81 -37.72 19.57
N THR A 668 -9.71 -37.02 18.88
CA THR A 668 -10.33 -35.78 19.31
C THR A 668 -11.73 -36.08 19.83
N SER A 669 -11.90 -36.11 21.15
CA SER A 669 -13.21 -36.34 21.76
C SER A 669 -14.13 -35.14 21.64
N GLU A 670 -13.55 -33.93 21.58
CA GLU A 670 -14.31 -32.70 21.50
C GLU A 670 -13.69 -31.71 20.48
N LEU A 671 -14.38 -31.52 19.36
CA LEU A 671 -14.07 -30.47 18.39
C LEU A 671 -15.01 -29.26 18.57
N TRP A 672 -14.44 -28.10 18.84
CA TRP A 672 -15.17 -26.85 19.08
C TRP A 672 -14.75 -25.76 18.09
N VAL A 673 -15.72 -25.01 17.57
CA VAL A 673 -15.44 -23.76 16.84
C VAL A 673 -15.86 -22.57 17.68
N GLN A 674 -14.91 -21.73 18.07
CA GLN A 674 -15.17 -20.49 18.78
C GLN A 674 -15.43 -19.35 17.79
N MET A 675 -16.56 -18.68 17.96
CA MET A 675 -16.99 -17.53 17.16
C MET A 675 -17.34 -16.33 18.04
N GLY A 676 -17.43 -15.16 17.40
CA GLY A 676 -17.87 -13.93 18.03
C GLY A 676 -16.74 -13.15 18.71
N ASN A 677 -16.94 -11.83 18.80
CA ASN A 677 -15.94 -10.90 19.33
C ASN A 677 -16.27 -10.50 20.76
N VAL A 678 -15.24 -10.29 21.57
CA VAL A 678 -15.34 -9.66 22.89
C VAL A 678 -15.09 -8.18 22.71
N SER A 679 -16.02 -7.35 23.18
CA SER A 679 -15.84 -5.91 23.30
C SER A 679 -16.01 -5.50 24.77
N SER A 680 -15.62 -4.28 25.11
CA SER A 680 -15.85 -3.74 26.46
C SER A 680 -17.34 -3.62 26.83
N VAL A 681 -18.24 -3.62 25.84
CA VAL A 681 -19.68 -3.38 26.02
C VAL A 681 -20.50 -4.67 25.88
N LYS A 682 -20.00 -5.65 25.11
CA LYS A 682 -20.70 -6.90 24.80
C LYS A 682 -19.73 -8.04 24.61
N ASP A 683 -19.95 -9.14 25.33
CA ASP A 683 -19.32 -10.42 25.05
C ASP A 683 -20.22 -11.20 24.08
N GLY A 684 -19.78 -11.30 22.83
CA GLY A 684 -20.46 -12.07 21.78
C GLY A 684 -19.90 -13.48 21.58
N ARG A 685 -18.97 -13.93 22.45
CA ARG A 685 -18.34 -15.24 22.32
C ARG A 685 -19.36 -16.36 22.46
N ARG A 686 -19.21 -17.35 21.59
CA ARG A 686 -19.94 -18.61 21.66
C ARG A 686 -19.13 -19.72 21.00
N PHE A 687 -19.39 -20.95 21.41
CA PHE A 687 -18.70 -22.15 20.96
C PHE A 687 -19.70 -23.11 20.33
N LEU A 688 -19.44 -23.50 19.09
CA LEU A 688 -20.24 -24.48 18.35
C LEU A 688 -19.61 -25.87 18.52
N PRO A 689 -20.32 -26.86 19.10
CA PRO A 689 -19.82 -28.23 19.22
C PRO A 689 -19.91 -28.96 17.88
N ILE A 690 -18.78 -29.08 17.16
CA ILE A 690 -18.77 -29.74 15.85
C ILE A 690 -19.02 -31.24 15.98
N HIS A 691 -18.49 -31.87 17.02
CA HIS A 691 -18.67 -33.30 17.30
C HIS A 691 -20.16 -33.67 17.53
N GLU A 692 -20.91 -32.82 18.23
CA GLU A 692 -22.37 -32.99 18.38
C GLU A 692 -23.11 -32.70 17.06
N LEU A 693 -22.68 -31.66 16.32
CA LEU A 693 -23.27 -31.33 15.02
C LEU A 693 -23.10 -32.48 14.02
N CYS A 694 -21.92 -33.08 13.96
CA CYS A 694 -21.67 -34.22 13.08
C CYS A 694 -22.47 -35.46 13.50
N SER A 695 -22.79 -35.58 14.79
CA SER A 695 -23.67 -36.64 15.31
C SER A 695 -25.15 -36.42 14.97
N SER A 696 -25.60 -35.16 14.82
CA SER A 696 -26.98 -34.83 14.43
C SER A 696 -27.20 -34.83 12.92
N LEU A 697 -26.15 -34.60 12.13
CA LEU A 697 -26.17 -34.68 10.67
C LEU A 697 -25.97 -36.11 10.18
N SER A 698 -26.50 -36.43 8.99
CA SER A 698 -26.19 -37.72 8.35
C SER A 698 -24.75 -37.73 7.84
N GLU A 699 -24.12 -38.91 7.82
CA GLU A 699 -22.76 -39.07 7.27
C GLU A 699 -22.65 -38.55 5.84
N ILE A 700 -23.67 -38.79 5.01
CA ILE A 700 -23.71 -38.30 3.63
C ILE A 700 -23.72 -36.78 3.63
N THR A 701 -24.53 -36.15 4.48
CA THR A 701 -24.58 -34.68 4.61
C THR A 701 -23.21 -34.09 4.94
N CYS A 702 -22.48 -34.67 5.89
CA CYS A 702 -21.14 -34.19 6.26
C CYS A 702 -20.15 -34.28 5.08
N ARG A 703 -20.19 -35.37 4.29
CA ARG A 703 -19.30 -35.58 3.14
C ARG A 703 -19.59 -34.66 1.96
N VAL A 704 -20.87 -34.45 1.63
CA VAL A 704 -21.23 -33.63 0.45
C VAL A 704 -21.21 -32.12 0.71
N LEU A 705 -21.11 -31.70 1.98
CA LEU A 705 -21.21 -30.30 2.39
C LEU A 705 -20.14 -29.39 1.75
N PRO A 706 -18.85 -29.76 1.65
CA PRO A 706 -17.86 -28.95 0.93
C PRO A 706 -18.24 -28.73 -0.53
N GLY A 707 -18.68 -29.78 -1.23
CA GLY A 707 -19.10 -29.69 -2.62
C GLY A 707 -20.32 -28.80 -2.81
N ALA A 708 -21.37 -29.00 -2.01
CA ALA A 708 -22.58 -28.19 -2.03
C ALA A 708 -22.30 -26.72 -1.64
N HIS A 709 -21.37 -26.48 -0.71
CA HIS A 709 -20.96 -25.13 -0.31
C HIS A 709 -20.19 -24.41 -1.43
N ALA A 710 -19.30 -25.11 -2.15
CA ALA A 710 -18.63 -24.58 -3.33
C ALA A 710 -19.62 -24.25 -4.46
N LEU A 711 -20.57 -25.15 -4.75
CA LEU A 711 -21.61 -24.97 -5.80
C LEU A 711 -22.67 -23.92 -5.48
N SER A 712 -22.78 -23.48 -4.24
CA SER A 712 -23.74 -22.43 -3.86
C SER A 712 -23.08 -21.06 -3.64
N GLY A 713 -21.78 -20.95 -3.97
CA GLY A 713 -20.98 -19.74 -3.91
C GLY A 713 -20.16 -19.61 -2.62
N CYS A 714 -18.86 -19.43 -2.77
CA CYS A 714 -17.93 -19.18 -1.67
C CYS A 714 -17.01 -17.97 -1.97
N ASN A 715 -15.77 -17.98 -1.48
CA ASN A 715 -14.81 -16.92 -1.77
C ASN A 715 -14.37 -16.94 -3.25
N THR A 716 -14.28 -18.12 -3.86
CA THR A 716 -13.71 -18.36 -5.20
C THR A 716 -14.77 -18.69 -6.27
N THR A 717 -16.00 -19.03 -5.86
CA THR A 717 -17.13 -19.28 -6.76
C THR A 717 -18.29 -18.32 -6.51
N SER A 718 -19.06 -18.01 -7.55
CA SER A 718 -20.27 -17.18 -7.44
C SER A 718 -21.44 -17.92 -6.81
N SER A 719 -22.33 -17.20 -6.13
CA SER A 719 -23.65 -17.72 -5.77
C SER A 719 -24.66 -17.56 -6.92
N PHE A 720 -25.63 -18.44 -7.00
CA PHE A 720 -26.76 -18.29 -7.93
C PHE A 720 -27.77 -17.25 -7.44
N PHE A 721 -28.25 -16.39 -8.32
CA PHE A 721 -29.25 -15.37 -7.99
C PHE A 721 -30.55 -16.01 -7.43
N GLY A 722 -30.97 -15.55 -6.26
CA GLY A 722 -32.18 -16.06 -5.58
C GLY A 722 -31.99 -17.38 -4.81
N ASN A 723 -30.84 -18.06 -4.94
CA ASN A 723 -30.57 -19.34 -4.29
C ASN A 723 -29.51 -19.17 -3.19
N GLY A 724 -29.97 -18.98 -1.95
CA GLY A 724 -29.09 -18.76 -0.78
C GLY A 724 -28.70 -20.02 -0.02
N LYS A 725 -27.77 -19.88 0.94
CA LYS A 725 -27.25 -20.98 1.77
C LYS A 725 -28.31 -21.71 2.60
N LYS A 726 -29.38 -21.02 3.01
CA LYS A 726 -30.51 -21.65 3.72
C LYS A 726 -31.23 -22.70 2.87
N LEU A 727 -31.42 -22.43 1.58
CA LEU A 727 -32.06 -23.36 0.66
C LEU A 727 -31.19 -24.59 0.44
N VAL A 728 -29.89 -24.38 0.24
CA VAL A 728 -28.89 -25.44 0.07
C VAL A 728 -28.90 -26.37 1.28
N TYR A 729 -28.80 -25.81 2.49
CA TYR A 729 -28.84 -26.60 3.71
C TYR A 729 -30.15 -27.37 3.86
N LYS A 730 -31.29 -26.74 3.57
CA LYS A 730 -32.60 -27.41 3.58
C LYS A 730 -32.64 -28.62 2.64
N ILE A 731 -32.14 -28.48 1.41
CA ILE A 731 -32.10 -29.58 0.45
C ILE A 731 -31.22 -30.72 0.95
N LEU A 732 -30.05 -30.42 1.52
CA LEU A 732 -29.17 -31.44 2.08
C LEU A 732 -29.80 -32.14 3.30
N LYS A 733 -30.54 -31.42 4.13
CA LYS A 733 -31.25 -32.01 5.29
C LYS A 733 -32.38 -32.93 4.83
N ASP A 734 -33.14 -32.53 3.82
CA ASP A 734 -34.32 -33.26 3.35
C ASP A 734 -33.93 -34.45 2.44
N ALA A 735 -32.85 -34.36 1.67
CA ALA A 735 -32.54 -35.29 0.57
C ALA A 735 -31.04 -35.45 0.27
N ALA A 736 -30.14 -35.42 1.26
CA ALA A 736 -28.70 -35.62 1.03
C ALA A 736 -28.36 -36.92 0.29
N SER A 737 -29.08 -38.01 0.55
CA SER A 737 -28.89 -39.31 -0.12
C SER A 737 -29.02 -39.22 -1.64
N ASP A 738 -29.91 -38.34 -2.11
CA ASP A 738 -30.12 -38.14 -3.54
C ASP A 738 -28.90 -37.50 -4.20
N PHE A 739 -28.03 -36.84 -3.44
CA PHE A 739 -26.87 -36.09 -3.94
C PHE A 739 -25.53 -36.60 -3.36
N HIS A 740 -25.46 -37.87 -2.95
CA HIS A 740 -24.26 -38.48 -2.36
C HIS A 740 -23.04 -38.42 -3.31
N ASP A 741 -23.27 -38.38 -4.62
CA ASP A 741 -22.28 -38.23 -5.69
C ASP A 741 -21.56 -36.86 -5.68
N LEU A 742 -22.07 -35.87 -4.95
CA LEU A 742 -21.38 -34.59 -4.76
C LEU A 742 -20.07 -34.70 -3.97
N ASP A 743 -19.85 -35.78 -3.22
CA ASP A 743 -18.55 -36.09 -2.60
C ASP A 743 -17.46 -36.26 -3.69
N ASN A 744 -17.86 -36.67 -4.89
CA ASN A 744 -16.95 -36.79 -6.05
C ASN A 744 -16.80 -35.49 -6.83
N LEU A 745 -17.30 -34.34 -6.36
CA LEU A 745 -17.10 -33.06 -7.06
C LEU A 745 -15.61 -32.72 -7.18
N GLY A 746 -14.79 -33.15 -6.22
CA GLY A 746 -13.33 -33.00 -6.27
C GLY A 746 -12.62 -34.01 -7.18
N ASP A 747 -13.32 -34.90 -7.90
CA ASP A 747 -12.69 -35.96 -8.69
C ASP A 747 -11.81 -35.40 -9.83
N PRO A 748 -10.64 -35.99 -10.13
CA PRO A 748 -9.83 -35.65 -11.30
C PRO A 748 -10.61 -35.63 -12.61
N ASP A 749 -11.60 -36.52 -12.77
CA ASP A 749 -12.48 -36.59 -13.93
C ASP A 749 -13.52 -35.46 -13.91
N LYS A 750 -13.39 -34.57 -14.91
CA LYS A 750 -14.26 -33.40 -15.09
C LYS A 750 -15.70 -33.79 -15.42
N ASP A 751 -15.90 -34.90 -16.12
CA ASP A 751 -17.25 -35.35 -16.50
C ASP A 751 -18.01 -35.91 -15.29
N VAL A 752 -17.32 -36.56 -14.36
CA VAL A 752 -17.89 -36.97 -13.06
C VAL A 752 -18.37 -35.74 -12.28
N ALA A 753 -17.52 -34.73 -12.15
CA ALA A 753 -17.85 -33.48 -11.47
C ALA A 753 -19.07 -32.76 -12.09
N ILE A 754 -19.14 -32.73 -13.43
CA ILE A 754 -20.27 -32.13 -14.17
C ILE A 754 -21.55 -32.91 -13.93
N SER A 755 -21.50 -34.24 -14.00
CA SER A 755 -22.65 -35.12 -13.84
C SER A 755 -23.27 -35.00 -12.44
N CYS A 756 -22.46 -35.10 -11.38
CA CYS A 756 -22.97 -35.04 -10.00
C CYS A 756 -23.52 -33.64 -9.62
N SER A 757 -22.90 -32.58 -10.15
CA SER A 757 -23.29 -31.20 -9.83
C SER A 757 -24.54 -30.72 -10.54
N SER A 758 -24.73 -31.11 -11.81
CA SER A 758 -25.81 -30.58 -12.65
C SER A 758 -27.19 -30.88 -12.07
N ARG A 759 -27.36 -32.07 -11.50
CA ARG A 759 -28.59 -32.51 -10.84
C ARG A 759 -28.89 -31.70 -9.58
N PHE A 760 -27.86 -31.42 -8.78
CA PHE A 760 -27.98 -30.57 -7.60
C PHE A 760 -28.34 -29.12 -7.96
N VAL A 761 -27.70 -28.55 -8.99
CA VAL A 761 -28.01 -27.20 -9.46
C VAL A 761 -29.44 -27.13 -10.01
N ALA A 762 -29.89 -28.12 -10.77
CA ALA A 762 -31.29 -28.20 -11.23
C ALA A 762 -32.29 -28.21 -10.05
N ARG A 763 -31.98 -28.96 -8.98
CA ARG A 763 -32.79 -28.99 -7.75
C ARG A 763 -32.94 -27.62 -7.07
N LEU A 764 -31.91 -26.76 -7.14
CA LEU A 764 -31.98 -25.40 -6.58
C LEU A 764 -33.05 -24.54 -7.28
N TYR A 765 -33.24 -24.72 -8.59
CA TYR A 765 -34.19 -23.95 -9.40
C TYR A 765 -35.60 -24.56 -9.47
N ASP A 766 -35.74 -25.89 -9.38
CA ASP A 766 -37.05 -26.58 -9.34
C ASP A 766 -37.26 -27.35 -8.04
N GLN A 767 -37.76 -26.65 -7.01
CA GLN A 767 -37.96 -27.20 -5.67
C GLN A 767 -39.21 -28.10 -5.51
N LYS A 768 -40.22 -27.97 -6.38
CA LYS A 768 -41.51 -28.65 -6.20
C LYS A 768 -41.76 -29.79 -7.19
N SER A 769 -41.18 -29.73 -8.39
CA SER A 769 -41.47 -30.66 -9.47
C SER A 769 -40.23 -31.45 -9.93
N PHE A 770 -39.26 -31.62 -9.03
CA PHE A 770 -38.02 -32.34 -9.32
C PHE A 770 -38.30 -33.84 -9.57
N ALA A 771 -38.22 -34.25 -10.83
CA ALA A 771 -38.31 -35.63 -11.30
C ALA A 771 -36.99 -36.07 -11.94
N SER A 772 -36.76 -37.38 -12.09
CA SER A 772 -35.56 -37.97 -12.73
C SER A 772 -35.27 -37.49 -14.16
N SER A 773 -36.19 -36.80 -14.82
CA SER A 773 -36.01 -36.19 -16.15
C SER A 773 -35.25 -34.85 -16.16
N HIS A 774 -34.86 -34.29 -15.01
CA HIS A 774 -34.22 -32.96 -14.89
C HIS A 774 -32.68 -32.96 -14.99
N HIS A 775 -32.08 -33.86 -15.78
CA HIS A 775 -30.63 -33.85 -16.01
C HIS A 775 -30.16 -32.74 -16.97
N ASN A 776 -31.07 -32.20 -17.81
CA ASN A 776 -30.72 -31.19 -18.80
C ASN A 776 -31.11 -29.78 -18.32
N ILE A 777 -30.11 -28.97 -17.96
CA ILE A 777 -30.32 -27.62 -17.44
C ILE A 777 -30.96 -26.68 -18.46
N ASN A 778 -30.69 -26.87 -19.76
CA ASN A 778 -31.27 -26.06 -20.83
C ASN A 778 -32.78 -26.33 -20.98
N LYS A 779 -33.21 -27.61 -20.91
CA LYS A 779 -34.65 -27.95 -20.89
C LYS A 779 -35.36 -27.33 -19.68
N LEU A 780 -34.73 -27.36 -18.50
CA LEU A 780 -35.27 -26.69 -17.31
C LEU A 780 -35.34 -25.16 -17.51
N ARG A 781 -34.31 -24.58 -18.12
CA ARG A 781 -34.26 -23.14 -18.46
C ARG A 781 -35.42 -22.74 -19.37
N VAL A 782 -35.72 -23.54 -20.40
CA VAL A 782 -36.87 -23.33 -21.31
C VAL A 782 -38.20 -23.46 -20.56
N LYS A 783 -38.39 -24.56 -19.82
CA LYS A 783 -39.59 -24.79 -18.99
C LYS A 783 -39.86 -23.62 -18.04
N LEU A 784 -38.83 -23.09 -17.37
CA LEU A 784 -38.99 -21.98 -16.44
C LEU A 784 -39.25 -20.64 -17.14
N ALA A 785 -38.69 -20.44 -18.34
CA ALA A 785 -38.94 -19.25 -19.15
C ALA A 785 -40.36 -19.21 -19.73
N THR A 786 -40.96 -20.36 -20.03
CA THR A 786 -42.31 -20.45 -20.62
C THR A 786 -43.43 -20.59 -19.59
N SER A 787 -43.17 -21.16 -18.41
CA SER A 787 -44.19 -21.40 -17.38
C SER A 787 -44.36 -20.27 -16.35
N ARG A 788 -43.47 -19.27 -16.32
CA ARG A 788 -43.48 -18.17 -15.34
C ARG A 788 -43.09 -16.86 -16.00
N ASP A 789 -43.59 -15.74 -15.48
CA ASP A 789 -43.10 -14.39 -15.83
C ASP A 789 -41.69 -14.17 -15.21
N ALA A 790 -40.68 -14.82 -15.81
CA ALA A 790 -39.35 -14.97 -15.24
C ALA A 790 -38.33 -14.07 -15.96
N SER A 791 -37.76 -13.10 -15.23
CA SER A 791 -36.58 -12.36 -15.69
C SER A 791 -35.37 -13.28 -15.87
N LEU A 792 -34.52 -12.95 -16.85
CA LEU A 792 -33.33 -13.73 -17.24
C LEU A 792 -32.40 -14.05 -16.06
N VAL A 793 -32.30 -13.15 -15.09
CA VAL A 793 -31.46 -13.31 -13.90
C VAL A 793 -31.92 -14.45 -12.98
N ARG A 794 -33.22 -14.80 -13.00
CA ARG A 794 -33.81 -15.87 -12.18
C ARG A 794 -33.78 -17.24 -12.86
N LEU A 795 -33.39 -17.31 -14.12
CA LEU A 795 -33.24 -18.58 -14.84
C LEU A 795 -31.90 -19.26 -14.48
N PRO A 796 -31.83 -20.60 -14.51
CA PRO A 796 -30.55 -21.29 -14.36
C PRO A 796 -29.60 -20.89 -15.49
N PRO A 797 -28.26 -20.92 -15.28
CA PRO A 797 -27.29 -20.70 -16.35
C PRO A 797 -27.49 -21.68 -17.53
N SER A 798 -27.02 -21.31 -18.72
CA SER A 798 -26.95 -22.26 -19.85
C SER A 798 -25.93 -23.35 -19.53
N GLU A 799 -26.04 -24.50 -20.18
CA GLU A 799 -25.14 -25.64 -19.96
C GLU A 799 -23.66 -25.25 -20.12
N ALA A 800 -23.31 -24.50 -21.17
CA ALA A 800 -21.94 -24.04 -21.40
C ALA A 800 -21.40 -23.17 -20.24
N ALA A 801 -22.24 -22.29 -19.68
CA ALA A 801 -21.86 -21.46 -18.55
C ALA A 801 -21.80 -22.27 -17.24
N LEU A 802 -22.72 -23.23 -17.08
CA LEU A 802 -22.76 -24.12 -15.92
C LEU A 802 -21.54 -25.04 -15.86
N ARG A 803 -21.09 -25.59 -17.00
CA ARG A 803 -19.88 -26.42 -17.07
C ARG A 803 -18.66 -25.69 -16.52
N GLN A 804 -18.39 -24.48 -17.01
CA GLN A 804 -17.27 -23.67 -16.53
C GLN A 804 -17.40 -23.30 -15.03
N TYR A 805 -18.63 -23.07 -14.56
CA TYR A 805 -18.90 -22.87 -13.14
C TYR A 805 -18.58 -24.11 -12.29
N ILE A 806 -19.03 -25.28 -12.72
CA ILE A 806 -18.79 -26.55 -12.03
C ILE A 806 -17.30 -26.86 -11.98
N LEU A 807 -16.54 -26.61 -13.05
CA LEU A 807 -15.09 -26.78 -13.04
C LEU A 807 -14.43 -25.93 -11.93
N ARG A 808 -14.83 -24.67 -11.77
CA ARG A 808 -14.31 -23.82 -10.68
C ARG A 808 -14.71 -24.34 -9.30
N ALA A 809 -15.96 -24.80 -9.14
CA ALA A 809 -16.42 -25.39 -7.89
C ALA A 809 -15.68 -26.69 -7.56
N SER A 810 -15.46 -27.55 -8.56
CA SER A 810 -14.63 -28.76 -8.48
C SER A 810 -13.22 -28.45 -8.01
N PHE A 811 -12.58 -27.42 -8.58
CA PHE A 811 -11.27 -26.99 -8.14
C PHE A 811 -11.25 -26.57 -6.67
N GLN A 812 -12.23 -25.76 -6.24
CA GLN A 812 -12.33 -25.38 -4.83
C GLN A 812 -12.56 -26.60 -3.91
N THR A 813 -13.38 -27.55 -4.33
CA THR A 813 -13.62 -28.79 -3.58
C THR A 813 -12.35 -29.65 -3.51
N LYS A 814 -11.54 -29.73 -4.57
CA LYS A 814 -10.21 -30.38 -4.54
C LYS A 814 -9.30 -29.77 -3.49
N VAL A 815 -9.22 -28.43 -3.46
CA VAL A 815 -8.43 -27.70 -2.45
C VAL A 815 -8.89 -28.08 -1.05
N TRP A 816 -10.20 -28.10 -0.81
CA TRP A 816 -10.78 -28.44 0.49
C TRP A 816 -10.60 -29.90 0.89
N HIS A 817 -10.82 -30.86 -0.01
CA HIS A 817 -10.59 -32.29 0.27
C HIS A 817 -9.12 -32.60 0.54
N ALA A 818 -8.20 -31.84 -0.06
CA ALA A 818 -6.76 -31.99 0.15
C ALA A 818 -6.24 -31.23 1.39
N SER A 819 -7.10 -30.66 2.25
CA SER A 819 -6.67 -29.92 3.45
C SER A 819 -5.85 -30.77 4.43
N CYS A 820 -5.99 -32.09 4.39
CA CYS A 820 -5.20 -33.04 5.18
C CYS A 820 -3.75 -33.21 4.69
N LEU A 821 -3.41 -32.71 3.49
CA LEU A 821 -2.07 -32.82 2.91
C LEU A 821 -1.34 -31.50 3.06
N ALA A 822 -0.17 -31.50 3.69
CA ALA A 822 0.63 -30.29 3.83
C ALA A 822 1.00 -29.68 2.46
N LYS A 823 1.31 -30.53 1.47
CA LYS A 823 1.65 -30.14 0.10
C LYS A 823 0.69 -30.79 -0.90
N PRO A 824 -0.53 -30.26 -1.07
CA PRO A 824 -1.54 -30.90 -1.91
C PRO A 824 -1.13 -30.83 -3.39
N PRO A 825 -1.19 -31.94 -4.15
CA PRO A 825 -0.88 -31.96 -5.58
C PRO A 825 -2.08 -31.42 -6.38
N LEU A 826 -2.21 -30.10 -6.44
CA LEU A 826 -3.31 -29.44 -7.14
C LEU A 826 -2.95 -29.19 -8.62
N PRO A 827 -3.90 -29.42 -9.56
CA PRO A 827 -3.70 -29.08 -10.97
C PRO A 827 -3.70 -27.55 -11.18
N SER A 828 -3.42 -27.10 -12.41
CA SER A 828 -3.51 -25.67 -12.72
C SER A 828 -4.96 -25.17 -12.65
N PRO A 829 -5.26 -24.04 -11.98
CA PRO A 829 -6.58 -23.43 -12.00
C PRO A 829 -7.09 -23.13 -13.42
N MET A 830 -6.19 -22.89 -14.37
CA MET A 830 -6.52 -22.60 -15.78
C MET A 830 -7.24 -23.77 -16.47
N GLU A 831 -6.99 -25.01 -16.02
CA GLU A 831 -7.69 -26.20 -16.52
C GLU A 831 -9.12 -26.34 -15.95
N TYR A 832 -9.47 -25.50 -14.97
CA TYR A 832 -10.71 -25.57 -14.19
C TYR A 832 -11.52 -24.27 -14.27
N GLY A 833 -11.62 -23.68 -15.47
CA GLY A 833 -12.52 -22.56 -15.76
C GLY A 833 -12.02 -21.19 -15.29
N TRP A 834 -10.70 -21.01 -15.23
CA TRP A 834 -10.00 -19.74 -15.05
C TRP A 834 -9.11 -19.42 -16.26
N ARG A 835 -8.81 -18.14 -16.45
CA ARG A 835 -7.83 -17.66 -17.44
C ARG A 835 -7.01 -16.51 -16.86
N THR A 836 -5.76 -16.40 -17.26
CA THR A 836 -4.88 -15.30 -16.83
C THR A 836 -5.11 -14.05 -17.67
N VAL A 837 -5.32 -12.91 -17.02
CA VAL A 837 -5.38 -11.58 -17.65
C VAL A 837 -4.54 -10.63 -16.80
N LYS A 838 -3.47 -10.05 -17.37
CA LYS A 838 -2.55 -9.13 -16.66
C LYS A 838 -2.05 -9.69 -15.32
N ASP A 839 -1.58 -10.95 -15.33
CA ASP A 839 -1.04 -11.65 -14.16
C ASP A 839 -2.05 -11.93 -13.01
N SER A 840 -3.36 -11.81 -13.28
CA SER A 840 -4.44 -12.18 -12.36
C SER A 840 -5.37 -13.22 -13.01
N LEU A 841 -5.88 -14.17 -12.20
CA LEU A 841 -6.86 -15.15 -12.67
C LEU A 841 -8.27 -14.55 -12.71
N HIS A 842 -8.95 -14.69 -13.85
CA HIS A 842 -10.34 -14.31 -14.07
C HIS A 842 -11.20 -15.52 -14.48
N PRO A 843 -12.47 -15.58 -14.05
CA PRO A 843 -13.33 -16.71 -14.37
C PRO A 843 -13.66 -16.73 -15.87
N VAL A 844 -13.62 -17.92 -16.48
CA VAL A 844 -14.15 -18.16 -17.82
C VAL A 844 -15.66 -18.31 -17.71
N TYR A 845 -16.43 -17.41 -18.34
CA TYR A 845 -17.88 -17.42 -18.16
C TYR A 845 -18.58 -18.60 -18.85
N PHE A 846 -18.16 -18.94 -20.07
CA PHE A 846 -18.63 -20.06 -20.88
C PHE A 846 -17.69 -20.24 -22.08
N GLU A 847 -17.83 -21.36 -22.79
CA GLU A 847 -17.20 -21.62 -24.09
C GLU A 847 -18.29 -21.80 -25.17
N GLY A 848 -17.98 -21.44 -26.41
CA GLY A 848 -18.92 -21.51 -27.54
C GLY A 848 -19.67 -20.20 -27.83
N ASN A 849 -20.66 -20.28 -28.73
CA ASN A 849 -21.36 -19.13 -29.29
C ASN A 849 -22.45 -18.58 -28.36
N MET A 850 -22.75 -17.29 -28.49
CA MET A 850 -23.84 -16.60 -27.76
C MET A 850 -25.13 -16.58 -28.57
N SER A 851 -26.29 -16.62 -27.91
CA SER A 851 -27.60 -16.46 -28.58
C SER A 851 -27.70 -15.10 -29.31
N ALA A 852 -27.05 -14.06 -28.76
CA ALA A 852 -27.00 -12.73 -29.36
C ALA A 852 -26.26 -12.67 -30.71
N GLU A 853 -25.41 -13.65 -31.03
CA GLU A 853 -24.75 -13.73 -32.34
C GLU A 853 -25.76 -14.12 -33.42
N PHE A 854 -26.63 -15.09 -33.14
CA PHE A 854 -27.72 -15.47 -34.05
C PHE A 854 -28.81 -14.40 -34.15
N LEU A 855 -29.09 -13.68 -33.06
CA LEU A 855 -30.15 -12.67 -33.00
C LEU A 855 -29.76 -11.32 -33.64
N ARG A 856 -28.47 -11.04 -33.86
CA ARG A 856 -28.01 -9.78 -34.46
C ARG A 856 -28.50 -9.61 -35.90
N ASP A 857 -28.56 -10.71 -36.64
CA ASP A 857 -29.02 -10.73 -38.03
C ASP A 857 -30.56 -10.71 -38.14
N LEU A 858 -31.27 -11.05 -37.05
CA LEU A 858 -32.73 -11.20 -37.02
C LEU A 858 -33.49 -9.92 -36.61
N VAL A 859 -32.80 -8.84 -36.23
CA VAL A 859 -33.42 -7.56 -35.82
C VAL A 859 -33.42 -6.56 -36.96
N CYS A 860 -34.62 -6.20 -37.46
CA CYS A 860 -34.78 -5.19 -38.51
C CYS A 860 -34.27 -3.82 -38.05
N SER A 861 -33.28 -3.26 -38.74
CA SER A 861 -32.79 -1.88 -38.57
C SER A 861 -33.57 -0.86 -39.41
N CYS A 862 -34.66 -1.30 -40.04
CA CYS A 862 -35.53 -0.45 -40.85
C CYS A 862 -36.09 0.72 -40.05
N LYS A 863 -35.91 1.96 -40.54
CA LYS A 863 -36.52 3.18 -39.98
C LYS A 863 -37.92 3.49 -40.53
N GLY A 864 -38.42 2.67 -41.46
CA GLY A 864 -39.67 2.92 -42.20
C GLY A 864 -40.90 2.43 -41.45
N LYS A 865 -41.91 3.30 -41.30
CA LYS A 865 -43.16 3.01 -40.57
C LYS A 865 -44.18 2.15 -41.34
N SER A 866 -44.05 1.92 -42.65
CA SER A 866 -45.17 1.29 -43.39
C SER A 866 -44.87 0.55 -44.71
N GLN A 867 -43.67 0.55 -45.32
CA GLN A 867 -43.45 -0.19 -46.58
C GLN A 867 -42.04 -0.80 -46.70
N CYS A 868 -41.82 -1.96 -46.07
CA CYS A 868 -40.58 -2.74 -46.22
C CYS A 868 -40.50 -3.38 -47.62
N LYS A 869 -39.53 -2.98 -48.46
CA LYS A 869 -39.25 -3.58 -49.78
C LYS A 869 -37.76 -3.76 -50.11
N LYS A 870 -37.00 -2.67 -50.36
CA LYS A 870 -35.65 -2.72 -50.99
C LYS A 870 -34.47 -2.28 -50.11
N SER A 871 -34.68 -2.21 -48.79
CA SER A 871 -33.66 -1.85 -47.80
C SER A 871 -33.98 -2.43 -46.43
N CYS A 872 -34.86 -3.44 -46.43
CA CYS A 872 -35.28 -4.12 -45.21
C CYS A 872 -34.40 -5.35 -45.05
N VAL A 873 -33.62 -5.37 -43.97
CA VAL A 873 -32.73 -6.49 -43.63
C VAL A 873 -33.52 -7.82 -43.59
N CYS A 874 -34.76 -7.80 -43.08
CA CYS A 874 -35.61 -8.99 -43.08
C CYS A 874 -35.91 -9.47 -44.51
N ALA A 875 -36.29 -8.57 -45.42
CA ALA A 875 -36.60 -8.93 -46.81
C ALA A 875 -35.34 -9.42 -47.58
N GLU A 876 -34.18 -8.83 -47.33
CA GLU A 876 -32.90 -9.25 -47.93
C GLU A 876 -32.47 -10.66 -47.48
N GLN A 877 -32.80 -11.04 -46.26
CA GLN A 877 -32.51 -12.35 -45.69
C GLN A 877 -33.62 -13.40 -45.90
N ASN A 878 -34.65 -13.08 -46.71
CA ASN A 878 -35.85 -13.93 -46.92
C ASN A 878 -36.63 -14.23 -45.62
N LEU A 879 -36.73 -13.24 -44.73
CA LEU A 879 -37.38 -13.33 -43.42
C LEU A 879 -38.59 -12.39 -43.35
N ALA A 880 -39.69 -12.79 -42.71
CA ALA A 880 -40.82 -11.88 -42.48
C ALA A 880 -40.55 -10.82 -41.40
N CYS A 881 -41.16 -9.65 -41.54
CA CYS A 881 -41.17 -8.60 -40.51
C CYS A 881 -42.14 -8.96 -39.37
N THR A 882 -41.70 -8.71 -38.14
CA THR A 882 -42.44 -8.99 -36.89
C THR A 882 -42.81 -7.69 -36.14
N ASP A 883 -43.54 -7.80 -35.03
CA ASP A 883 -43.92 -6.70 -34.14
C ASP A 883 -42.72 -5.92 -33.57
N LEU A 884 -41.53 -6.53 -33.56
CA LEU A 884 -40.28 -5.89 -33.13
C LEU A 884 -39.67 -4.96 -34.21
N CYS A 885 -40.15 -5.04 -35.45
CA CYS A 885 -39.71 -4.17 -36.53
C CYS A 885 -40.38 -2.79 -36.40
N SER A 886 -39.76 -1.72 -36.93
CA SER A 886 -40.39 -0.39 -36.89
C SER A 886 -41.71 -0.30 -37.67
N CYS A 887 -41.96 -1.24 -38.59
CA CYS A 887 -43.23 -1.40 -39.30
C CYS A 887 -44.26 -2.27 -38.55
N GLN A 888 -43.87 -2.84 -37.40
CA GLN A 888 -44.67 -3.69 -36.51
C GLN A 888 -45.38 -4.86 -37.20
N GLY A 889 -44.85 -5.38 -38.32
CA GLY A 889 -45.55 -6.39 -39.12
C GLY A 889 -46.95 -5.96 -39.60
N SER A 890 -47.27 -4.65 -39.58
CA SER A 890 -48.61 -4.12 -39.85
C SER A 890 -49.15 -4.54 -41.21
N GLU A 891 -50.46 -4.46 -41.43
CA GLU A 891 -51.11 -4.75 -42.72
C GLU A 891 -50.50 -3.99 -43.92
N SER A 892 -49.89 -2.83 -43.66
CA SER A 892 -49.19 -2.03 -44.67
C SER A 892 -47.80 -2.59 -45.06
N CYS A 893 -47.22 -3.45 -44.22
CA CYS A 893 -45.95 -4.12 -44.46
C CYS A 893 -46.07 -5.08 -45.66
N LYS A 894 -45.12 -5.00 -46.59
CA LYS A 894 -45.10 -5.85 -47.79
C LYS A 894 -44.21 -7.09 -47.63
N ASN A 895 -43.76 -7.36 -46.41
CA ASN A 895 -42.86 -8.46 -46.04
C ASN A 895 -43.41 -9.20 -44.81
N VAL A 896 -44.64 -9.73 -44.90
CA VAL A 896 -45.35 -10.41 -43.81
C VAL A 896 -45.41 -11.92 -44.11
N HIS A 897 -45.27 -12.77 -43.09
CA HIS A 897 -45.47 -14.21 -43.25
C HIS A 897 -46.98 -14.46 -43.41
N SER A 898 -47.38 -15.15 -44.46
CA SER A 898 -48.75 -15.65 -44.61
C SER A 898 -48.97 -16.78 -43.60
N TYR A 899 -49.63 -16.52 -42.48
CA TYR A 899 -50.25 -17.56 -41.68
C TYR A 899 -51.41 -18.15 -42.49
N THR A 900 -51.18 -19.22 -43.25
CA THR A 900 -52.27 -20.10 -43.66
C THR A 900 -52.60 -21.00 -42.46
N LEU A 901 -53.65 -20.63 -41.75
CA LEU A 901 -54.42 -21.59 -40.96
C LEU A 901 -54.87 -22.70 -41.91
N ALA A 902 -54.37 -23.92 -41.70
CA ALA A 902 -55.01 -25.09 -42.27
C ALA A 902 -56.37 -25.22 -41.58
N GLU A 903 -57.44 -24.95 -42.31
CA GLU A 903 -58.79 -25.41 -41.94
C GLU A 903 -58.84 -26.93 -42.12
N ASP A 904 -59.34 -27.62 -41.10
CA ASP A 904 -59.51 -29.07 -41.06
C ASP A 904 -60.36 -29.60 -42.24
N VAL A 905 -59.89 -30.69 -42.84
CA VAL A 905 -60.70 -31.88 -43.20
C VAL A 905 -59.94 -33.13 -42.82
#